data_AF-A0A3D0DB22-F1
#
_entry.id   AF-A0A3D0DB22-F1
#
_cell.length_a   1.000
_cell.length_b   1.000
_cell.length_c   1.000
_cell.angle_alpha   90.00
_cell.angle_beta   90.00
_cell.angle_gamma   90.00
#
_symmetry.space_group_name_H-M   'P 1'
#
loop_
_entity.id
_entity.type
_entity.pdbx_description
1 polymer ?
#
loop_
_entity_poly.entity_id
_entity_poly.type
_entity_poly.pdbx_seq_one_letter_code
_entity_poly.pdbx_strand_id
1 'polypeptide(L)'
;MAARPARPGYFINTCDNSQNNTRQCDFDIYCPNPVCEFNQHAWAEQVPLSREAQSAPPSGSGQLSLGVMATEDTAALPSMPGIQWQETPGWSRRGRTRRISNRIPIPALTVDDQVYHHCPSLVIATVDKFARLAFEPKAAALFGNVDYYHSRWGYYREGCPPSSGGNLPSGYQPHPPGRSRGNPLHVPVSPFMPPDLILQDELHLIEGPLGSMVGLYETAIDLLCQYRQDGQPIVPKYIASTATVRQAEPQVRAIFDRRLAQFPPWAISADDRFFARDSEIHPLESNRPGRLYVAVCAPGKGAQTPIVRIWSALLQSAHERWQVSQTPEVDRFWTLVGYFNAIRELAGALSLFRQDIPERIAFRAGGGARPLDRWLELSSRVSSLDLPALLERLTIPAPEALDAVFATSMFGTGVDVDRLSLMVVHGQPKTTASYIQATGRVGRQGGGLIVTFFRASRPRDLDHYEFFTGYNRALYRHVEPITVAPFSPRARERGLGPLAVILLRHASELNRQPVSPEWRVQQRLSGAYFAHARRMGPHRHDPEVTVLPDLLESRAGQQPAGRRPPTGVTAQEAASELDRWAALAHLNPDPDRFVYSEPAVLRPPERHVVLGDAQHRTQGLSEAYENAPQSLREVEETTGFKS
;
A
#
# COMPACT_ATOMS: atom_id res chain seq x y z
N MET A 1 -20.37 -2.54 -7.99
CA MET A 1 -19.33 -3.46 -8.47
C MET A 1 -18.26 -2.68 -9.22
N ALA A 2 -16.99 -3.03 -9.04
CA ALA A 2 -15.85 -2.42 -9.73
C ALA A 2 -15.72 -2.86 -11.20
N ALA A 3 -16.28 -4.03 -11.54
CA ALA A 3 -16.43 -4.51 -12.91
C ALA A 3 -17.53 -3.73 -13.67
N ARG A 4 -17.23 -3.31 -14.89
CA ARG A 4 -18.20 -2.69 -15.82
C ARG A 4 -17.94 -3.22 -17.23
N PRO A 5 -18.98 -3.40 -18.07
CA PRO A 5 -18.80 -3.84 -19.47
C PRO A 5 -17.81 -2.98 -20.28
N ALA A 6 -17.64 -1.71 -19.91
CA ALA A 6 -16.71 -0.78 -20.56
C ALA A 6 -15.23 -0.98 -20.21
N ARG A 7 -14.88 -1.80 -19.20
CA ARG A 7 -13.50 -2.12 -18.83
C ARG A 7 -13.15 -3.51 -19.37
N PRO A 8 -12.39 -3.62 -20.49
CA PRO A 8 -12.04 -4.91 -21.05
C PRO A 8 -11.25 -5.75 -20.03
N GLY A 9 -11.52 -7.06 -20.01
CA GLY A 9 -10.84 -8.03 -19.15
C GLY A 9 -11.57 -8.41 -17.86
N TYR A 10 -12.61 -7.68 -17.44
CA TYR A 10 -13.44 -8.05 -16.29
C TYR A 10 -14.67 -8.83 -16.73
N PHE A 11 -14.81 -10.08 -16.30
CA PHE A 11 -15.91 -10.97 -16.67
C PHE A 11 -16.80 -11.23 -15.47
N ILE A 12 -18.05 -10.77 -15.55
CA ILE A 12 -19.00 -10.84 -14.44
C ILE A 12 -19.50 -12.28 -14.27
N ASN A 13 -19.40 -12.77 -13.05
CA ASN A 13 -19.98 -14.03 -12.62
C ASN A 13 -21.41 -13.80 -12.14
N THR A 14 -22.31 -14.69 -12.56
CA THR A 14 -23.72 -14.64 -12.19
C THR A 14 -24.11 -15.87 -11.39
N CYS A 15 -24.95 -15.66 -10.37
CA CYS A 15 -25.57 -16.73 -9.59
C CYS A 15 -27.07 -16.56 -9.56
N ASP A 16 -27.82 -17.67 -9.54
CA ASP A 16 -29.27 -17.62 -9.36
C ASP A 16 -29.62 -17.44 -7.88
N ASN A 17 -30.59 -16.58 -7.60
CA ASN A 17 -31.13 -16.44 -6.25
C ASN A 17 -32.16 -17.56 -5.94
N SER A 18 -32.70 -17.58 -4.72
CA SER A 18 -33.71 -18.56 -4.31
C SER A 18 -35.02 -18.53 -5.13
N GLN A 19 -35.24 -17.47 -5.91
CA GLN A 19 -36.37 -17.29 -6.81
C GLN A 19 -36.00 -17.57 -8.27
N ASN A 20 -34.83 -18.16 -8.54
CA ASN A 20 -34.31 -18.46 -9.87
C ASN A 20 -34.05 -17.22 -10.75
N ASN A 21 -33.91 -16.04 -10.14
CA ASN A 21 -33.47 -14.83 -10.82
C ASN A 21 -31.94 -14.73 -10.78
N THR A 22 -31.34 -14.62 -11.96
CA THR A 22 -29.89 -14.45 -12.13
C THR A 22 -29.45 -13.08 -11.61
N ARG A 23 -28.47 -13.06 -10.70
CA ARG A 23 -27.84 -11.84 -10.16
C ARG A 23 -26.33 -11.89 -10.32
N GLN A 24 -25.72 -10.73 -10.53
CA GLN A 24 -24.27 -10.59 -10.52
C GLN A 24 -23.75 -10.81 -9.10
N CYS A 25 -22.79 -11.71 -8.91
CA CYS A 25 -22.28 -12.08 -7.59
C CYS A 25 -20.79 -11.79 -7.40
N ASP A 26 -19.99 -11.97 -8.45
CA ASP A 26 -18.54 -11.76 -8.43
C ASP A 26 -18.05 -11.44 -9.84
N PHE A 27 -16.74 -11.34 -10.06
CA PHE A 27 -16.14 -11.28 -11.38
C PHE A 27 -14.75 -11.94 -11.39
N ASP A 28 -14.38 -12.52 -12.53
CA ASP A 28 -13.05 -13.06 -12.79
C ASP A 28 -12.35 -12.17 -13.83
N ILE A 29 -11.01 -12.12 -13.82
CA ILE A 29 -10.24 -11.33 -14.79
C ILE A 29 -9.64 -12.26 -15.85
N TYR A 30 -9.77 -11.92 -17.13
CA TYR A 30 -9.14 -12.65 -18.24
C TYR A 30 -8.50 -11.69 -19.23
N CYS A 31 -7.45 -12.13 -19.92
CA CYS A 31 -6.81 -11.33 -20.94
C CYS A 31 -7.72 -11.17 -22.17
N PRO A 32 -8.05 -9.93 -22.61
CA PRO A 32 -8.87 -9.73 -23.80
C PRO A 32 -8.11 -10.04 -25.10
N ASN A 33 -6.77 -10.06 -25.08
CA ASN A 33 -5.94 -10.30 -26.26
C ASN A 33 -5.99 -11.78 -26.70
N PRO A 34 -6.53 -12.12 -27.88
CA PRO A 34 -6.64 -13.50 -28.35
C PRO A 34 -5.31 -14.26 -28.43
N VAL A 35 -4.20 -13.55 -28.70
CA VAL A 35 -2.86 -14.17 -28.83
C VAL A 35 -2.12 -14.29 -27.50
N CYS A 36 -2.71 -13.84 -26.39
CA CYS A 36 -2.11 -13.99 -25.05
C CYS A 36 -1.89 -15.47 -24.71
N GLU A 37 -0.75 -15.77 -24.10
CA GLU A 37 -0.39 -17.12 -23.63
C GLU A 37 -1.47 -17.72 -22.70
N PHE A 38 -2.03 -16.92 -21.79
CA PHE A 38 -3.13 -17.37 -20.91
C PHE A 38 -4.37 -17.82 -21.68
N ASN A 39 -4.53 -17.40 -22.93
CA ASN A 39 -5.65 -17.80 -23.77
C ASN A 39 -5.40 -19.05 -24.61
N GLN A 40 -4.20 -19.66 -24.50
CA GLN A 40 -3.77 -20.83 -25.27
C GLN A 40 -3.75 -22.12 -24.46
N HIS A 41 -3.89 -22.02 -23.13
CA HIS A 41 -3.81 -23.16 -22.22
C HIS A 41 -5.16 -23.48 -21.56
N ALA A 42 -5.40 -24.77 -21.36
CA ALA A 42 -6.57 -25.22 -20.61
C ALA A 42 -6.36 -25.05 -19.11
N TRP A 43 -7.43 -24.73 -18.40
CA TRP A 43 -7.41 -24.45 -16.97
C TRP A 43 -8.55 -25.15 -16.25
N ALA A 44 -8.27 -25.66 -15.05
CA ALA A 44 -9.25 -26.20 -14.12
C ALA A 44 -8.75 -26.00 -12.68
N GLU A 45 -9.66 -25.74 -11.74
CA GLU A 45 -9.35 -25.50 -10.33
C GLU A 45 -10.20 -26.38 -9.42
N GLN A 46 -9.63 -26.81 -8.30
CA GLN A 46 -10.36 -27.46 -7.22
C GLN A 46 -10.61 -26.49 -6.08
N VAL A 47 -11.83 -26.49 -5.56
CA VAL A 47 -12.29 -25.66 -4.44
C VAL A 47 -13.01 -26.52 -3.41
N PRO A 48 -13.10 -26.13 -2.12
CA PRO A 48 -13.84 -26.89 -1.11
C PRO A 48 -15.31 -27.13 -1.48
N LEU A 49 -15.95 -26.18 -2.18
CA LEU A 49 -17.32 -26.29 -2.65
C LEU A 49 -17.50 -25.55 -3.98
N SER A 50 -17.88 -26.26 -5.05
CA SER A 50 -18.02 -25.66 -6.38
C SER A 50 -19.24 -24.73 -6.49
N ARG A 51 -19.17 -23.72 -7.38
CA ARG A 51 -20.29 -22.78 -7.69
C ARG A 51 -21.60 -23.50 -8.07
N GLU A 52 -21.53 -24.70 -8.67
CA GLU A 52 -22.71 -25.51 -9.05
C GLU A 52 -23.31 -26.34 -7.92
N ALA A 53 -22.67 -26.44 -6.74
CA ALA A 53 -23.14 -27.30 -5.66
C ALA A 53 -24.53 -26.83 -5.17
N GLN A 54 -25.58 -27.32 -5.82
CA GLN A 54 -26.98 -27.14 -5.45
C GLN A 54 -27.31 -27.91 -4.15
N SER A 55 -26.32 -28.56 -3.55
CA SER A 55 -26.39 -29.32 -2.31
C SER A 55 -25.00 -29.35 -1.69
N ALA A 56 -24.91 -29.13 -0.38
CA ALA A 56 -23.73 -29.50 0.41
C ALA A 56 -23.34 -30.97 0.11
N PRO A 57 -22.04 -31.32 0.15
CA PRO A 57 -21.63 -32.71 -0.02
C PRO A 57 -22.32 -33.56 1.07
N PRO A 58 -22.91 -34.72 0.73
CA PRO A 58 -23.46 -35.60 1.74
C PRO A 58 -22.33 -36.08 2.65
N SER A 59 -22.60 -36.14 3.95
CA SER A 59 -21.73 -36.79 4.92
C SER A 59 -21.56 -38.27 4.52
N GLY A 60 -20.38 -38.61 3.98
CA GLY A 60 -20.02 -39.98 3.63
C GLY A 60 -20.08 -40.36 2.15
N SER A 61 -19.79 -39.46 1.20
CA SER A 61 -19.62 -39.87 -0.20
C SER A 61 -18.37 -40.75 -0.37
N GLY A 62 -18.59 -42.07 -0.38
CA GLY A 62 -17.61 -43.08 -0.72
C GLY A 62 -16.91 -42.78 -2.05
N GLN A 63 -15.64 -43.17 -2.10
CA GLN A 63 -14.79 -43.16 -3.28
C GLN A 63 -15.55 -43.75 -4.49
N LEU A 64 -15.68 -42.96 -5.56
CA LEU A 64 -15.94 -43.52 -6.88
C LEU A 64 -14.61 -44.07 -7.40
N SER A 65 -14.44 -45.38 -7.24
CA SER A 65 -13.43 -46.18 -7.92
C SER A 65 -13.53 -45.99 -9.43
N LEU A 66 -12.37 -45.76 -10.06
CA LEU A 66 -12.15 -45.63 -11.50
C LEU A 66 -12.95 -46.68 -12.30
N GLY A 67 -13.70 -46.22 -13.30
CA GLY A 67 -14.44 -47.10 -14.20
C GLY A 67 -15.09 -46.36 -15.37
N VAL A 68 -14.34 -45.56 -16.13
CA VAL A 68 -14.76 -45.07 -17.46
C VAL A 68 -13.53 -45.00 -18.36
N MET A 69 -13.58 -45.67 -19.51
CA MET A 69 -12.52 -45.61 -20.52
C MET A 69 -12.44 -44.24 -21.19
N ALA A 70 -11.20 -43.78 -21.38
CA ALA A 70 -10.87 -42.46 -21.88
C ALA A 70 -11.28 -42.26 -23.35
N THR A 71 -11.96 -41.16 -23.63
CA THR A 71 -11.95 -40.51 -24.94
C THR A 71 -11.43 -39.08 -24.80
N GLU A 72 -10.70 -38.62 -25.81
CA GLU A 72 -9.65 -37.58 -25.86
C GLU A 72 -9.96 -36.17 -25.32
N ASP A 73 -11.12 -35.91 -24.72
CA ASP A 73 -11.46 -34.62 -24.08
C ASP A 73 -11.90 -34.73 -22.61
N THR A 74 -11.89 -35.94 -22.02
CA THR A 74 -12.54 -36.20 -20.71
C THR A 74 -11.68 -36.92 -19.66
N ALA A 75 -10.38 -37.14 -19.94
CA ALA A 75 -9.49 -37.87 -19.03
C ALA A 75 -8.68 -36.94 -18.10
N ALA A 76 -8.60 -37.35 -16.83
CA ALA A 76 -7.54 -37.02 -15.86
C ALA A 76 -7.64 -35.72 -15.03
N LEU A 77 -8.85 -35.25 -14.69
CA LEU A 77 -8.97 -34.37 -13.52
C LEU A 77 -8.94 -35.24 -12.25
N PRO A 78 -7.85 -35.27 -11.46
CA PRO A 78 -7.75 -36.12 -10.26
C PRO A 78 -8.87 -35.78 -9.27
N SER A 79 -9.42 -36.77 -8.58
CA SER A 79 -10.36 -36.54 -7.49
C SER A 79 -9.59 -36.56 -6.17
N MET A 80 -9.66 -35.47 -5.41
CA MET A 80 -9.11 -35.38 -4.06
C MET A 80 -10.26 -35.36 -3.05
N PRO A 81 -10.15 -36.07 -1.91
CA PRO A 81 -11.17 -36.04 -0.87
C PRO A 81 -11.42 -34.61 -0.37
N GLY A 82 -12.69 -34.21 -0.24
CA GLY A 82 -13.08 -32.94 0.38
C GLY A 82 -13.02 -31.69 -0.52
N ILE A 83 -12.62 -31.82 -1.79
CA ILE A 83 -12.59 -30.71 -2.75
C ILE A 83 -13.27 -31.10 -4.07
N GLN A 84 -13.84 -30.11 -4.76
CA GLN A 84 -14.64 -30.25 -5.98
C GLN A 84 -14.08 -29.40 -7.10
N TRP A 85 -14.19 -29.86 -8.34
CA TRP A 85 -13.82 -29.08 -9.51
C TRP A 85 -14.78 -27.90 -9.74
N GLN A 86 -14.21 -26.72 -9.90
CA GLN A 86 -14.91 -25.47 -10.15
C GLN A 86 -15.50 -25.44 -11.56
N GLU A 87 -16.77 -25.03 -11.70
CA GLU A 87 -17.38 -24.82 -13.01
C GLU A 87 -16.85 -23.54 -13.66
N THR A 88 -16.56 -23.60 -14.95
CA THR A 88 -16.06 -22.48 -15.74
C THR A 88 -17.21 -21.76 -16.45
N PRO A 89 -17.12 -20.43 -16.63
CA PRO A 89 -18.13 -19.66 -17.36
C PRO A 89 -18.40 -20.24 -18.75
N GLY A 90 -19.65 -20.19 -19.22
CA GLY A 90 -20.06 -20.80 -20.49
C GLY A 90 -19.22 -20.38 -21.69
N TRP A 91 -18.81 -19.10 -21.74
CA TRP A 91 -18.01 -18.53 -22.81
C TRP A 91 -16.54 -19.01 -22.83
N SER A 92 -16.02 -19.56 -21.72
CA SER A 92 -14.64 -20.05 -21.62
C SER A 92 -14.53 -21.58 -21.64
N ARG A 93 -15.64 -22.32 -21.77
CA ARG A 93 -15.61 -23.79 -21.69
C ARG A 93 -14.84 -24.41 -22.86
N ARG A 94 -14.04 -25.42 -22.53
CA ARG A 94 -13.37 -26.29 -23.51
C ARG A 94 -14.23 -27.53 -23.77
N GLY A 95 -14.69 -27.67 -25.01
CA GLY A 95 -15.47 -28.82 -25.46
C GLY A 95 -16.84 -28.91 -24.76
N ARG A 96 -17.28 -30.12 -24.43
CA ARG A 96 -18.55 -30.38 -23.73
C ARG A 96 -18.41 -30.35 -22.20
N THR A 97 -17.19 -30.21 -21.68
CA THR A 97 -16.94 -30.24 -20.23
C THR A 97 -17.25 -28.87 -19.62
N ARG A 98 -17.87 -28.86 -18.45
CA ARG A 98 -18.18 -27.61 -17.71
C ARG A 98 -17.07 -27.17 -16.76
N ARG A 99 -16.03 -28.00 -16.58
CA ARG A 99 -14.99 -27.86 -15.55
C ARG A 99 -13.63 -27.47 -16.10
N ILE A 100 -13.48 -27.45 -17.43
CA ILE A 100 -12.24 -27.09 -18.10
C ILE A 100 -12.50 -25.84 -18.91
N SER A 101 -11.70 -24.81 -18.63
CA SER A 101 -11.67 -23.56 -19.38
C SER A 101 -10.63 -23.67 -20.49
N ASN A 102 -10.85 -23.04 -21.64
CA ASN A 102 -9.87 -22.90 -22.72
C ASN A 102 -8.90 -21.71 -22.49
N ARG A 103 -9.05 -21.03 -21.35
CA ARG A 103 -8.25 -19.87 -20.95
C ARG A 103 -8.01 -19.87 -19.45
N ILE A 104 -6.83 -19.44 -19.03
CA ILE A 104 -6.46 -19.27 -17.62
C ILE A 104 -6.96 -17.90 -17.13
N PRO A 105 -7.72 -17.83 -16.02
CA PRO A 105 -8.03 -16.56 -15.38
C PRO A 105 -6.76 -15.91 -14.83
N ILE A 106 -6.65 -14.59 -14.93
CA ILE A 106 -5.56 -13.84 -14.29
C ILE A 106 -5.80 -13.88 -12.78
N PRO A 107 -4.88 -14.46 -11.96
CA PRO A 107 -5.06 -14.63 -10.53
C PRO A 107 -4.78 -13.32 -9.77
N ALA A 108 -5.44 -12.24 -10.19
CA ALA A 108 -5.31 -10.91 -9.61
C ALA A 108 -6.65 -10.47 -9.03
N LEU A 109 -6.65 -10.16 -7.73
CA LEU A 109 -7.81 -9.67 -7.00
C LEU A 109 -7.62 -8.16 -6.77
N THR A 110 -8.56 -7.35 -7.25
CA THR A 110 -8.42 -5.89 -7.25
C THR A 110 -9.37 -5.18 -6.29
N VAL A 111 -10.19 -5.94 -5.55
CA VAL A 111 -11.18 -5.44 -4.61
C VAL A 111 -10.94 -6.08 -3.24
N ASP A 112 -10.95 -5.27 -2.18
CA ASP A 112 -10.67 -5.72 -0.81
C ASP A 112 -11.59 -6.89 -0.37
N ASP A 113 -12.90 -6.84 -0.65
CA ASP A 113 -13.82 -7.96 -0.36
C ASP A 113 -13.40 -9.26 -1.10
N GLN A 114 -12.93 -9.19 -2.35
CA GLN A 114 -12.42 -10.38 -3.05
C GLN A 114 -11.15 -10.92 -2.37
N VAL A 115 -10.24 -10.03 -1.98
CA VAL A 115 -8.99 -10.39 -1.29
C VAL A 115 -9.29 -11.09 0.03
N TYR A 116 -10.23 -10.58 0.83
CA TYR A 116 -10.60 -11.17 2.12
C TYR A 116 -11.27 -12.54 1.98
N HIS A 117 -12.02 -12.79 0.91
CA HIS A 117 -12.75 -14.06 0.77
C HIS A 117 -12.06 -15.10 -0.10
N HIS A 118 -11.21 -14.71 -1.06
CA HIS A 118 -10.44 -15.66 -1.87
C HIS A 118 -9.06 -15.98 -1.27
N CYS A 119 -8.56 -15.16 -0.33
CA CYS A 119 -7.33 -15.41 0.44
C CYS A 119 -6.11 -15.75 -0.45
N PRO A 120 -5.62 -14.79 -1.26
CA PRO A 120 -4.52 -15.04 -2.18
C PRO A 120 -3.20 -15.33 -1.44
N SER A 121 -2.31 -16.09 -2.07
CA SER A 121 -0.98 -16.41 -1.50
C SER A 121 -0.02 -15.21 -1.44
N LEU A 122 -0.31 -14.13 -2.18
CA LEU A 122 0.46 -12.89 -2.16
C LEU A 122 -0.50 -11.70 -2.08
N VAL A 123 -0.29 -10.83 -1.10
CA VAL A 123 -1.03 -9.56 -0.96
C VAL A 123 -0.06 -8.41 -1.16
N ILE A 124 -0.37 -7.55 -2.12
CA ILE A 124 0.35 -6.29 -2.33
C ILE A 124 -0.54 -5.17 -1.80
N ALA A 125 -0.08 -4.51 -0.74
CA ALA A 125 -0.80 -3.42 -0.10
C ALA A 125 0.16 -2.36 0.40
N THR A 126 -0.33 -1.15 0.55
CA THR A 126 0.38 -0.07 1.22
C THR A 126 0.14 -0.16 2.74
N VAL A 127 1.16 0.17 3.54
CA VAL A 127 1.11 0.05 5.01
C VAL A 127 0.01 0.88 5.67
N ASP A 128 -0.49 1.91 4.97
CA ASP A 128 -1.58 2.74 5.49
C ASP A 128 -2.90 1.99 5.64
N LYS A 129 -3.08 0.87 4.92
CA LYS A 129 -4.24 -0.01 5.07
C LYS A 129 -4.26 -0.79 6.39
N PHE A 130 -3.19 -0.80 7.18
CA PHE A 130 -3.23 -1.48 8.49
C PHE A 130 -4.34 -0.94 9.40
N ALA A 131 -4.62 0.37 9.30
CA ALA A 131 -5.70 1.01 10.05
C ALA A 131 -7.08 0.45 9.71
N ARG A 132 -7.29 -0.04 8.46
CA ARG A 132 -8.56 -0.62 8.02
C ARG A 132 -8.95 -1.89 8.76
N LEU A 133 -7.98 -2.63 9.33
CA LEU A 133 -8.27 -3.86 10.06
C LEU A 133 -9.25 -3.61 11.21
N ALA A 134 -9.16 -2.47 11.92
CA ALA A 134 -10.06 -2.18 13.04
C ALA A 134 -11.54 -2.15 12.61
N PHE A 135 -11.79 -1.76 11.36
CA PHE A 135 -13.11 -1.60 10.77
C PHE A 135 -13.59 -2.84 9.99
N GLU A 136 -12.66 -3.62 9.42
CA GLU A 136 -12.94 -4.75 8.51
C GLU A 136 -12.68 -6.12 9.15
N PRO A 137 -13.61 -6.65 9.96
CA PRO A 137 -13.44 -7.97 10.60
C PRO A 137 -13.23 -9.10 9.58
N LYS A 138 -13.70 -8.95 8.34
CA LYS A 138 -13.51 -9.97 7.29
C LYS A 138 -12.04 -10.21 6.95
N ALA A 139 -11.18 -9.20 7.14
CA ALA A 139 -9.76 -9.31 6.82
C ALA A 139 -8.99 -10.29 7.71
N ALA A 140 -9.61 -10.80 8.80
CA ALA A 140 -9.05 -11.89 9.59
C ALA A 140 -8.74 -13.16 8.78
N ALA A 141 -9.46 -13.37 7.67
CA ALA A 141 -9.23 -14.48 6.76
C ALA A 141 -7.83 -14.44 6.12
N LEU A 142 -7.22 -13.26 5.97
CA LEU A 142 -5.84 -13.12 5.50
C LEU A 142 -4.81 -13.74 6.46
N PHE A 143 -5.16 -13.86 7.74
CA PHE A 143 -4.34 -14.50 8.77
C PHE A 143 -4.75 -15.96 9.00
N GLY A 144 -5.50 -16.55 8.06
CA GLY A 144 -5.93 -17.95 8.14
C GLY A 144 -7.06 -18.25 9.12
N ASN A 145 -7.57 -17.24 9.84
CA ASN A 145 -8.73 -17.37 10.72
C ASN A 145 -10.02 -17.41 9.87
N VAL A 146 -10.43 -18.62 9.48
CA VAL A 146 -11.62 -18.91 8.67
C VAL A 146 -12.38 -20.09 9.26
N ASP A 147 -13.71 -20.09 9.13
CA ASP A 147 -14.57 -21.16 9.67
C ASP A 147 -15.25 -21.95 8.54
N TYR A 148 -15.61 -21.27 7.44
CA TYR A 148 -16.42 -21.84 6.36
C TYR A 148 -15.93 -21.38 4.99
N TYR A 149 -16.18 -22.21 3.98
CA TYR A 149 -16.06 -21.84 2.57
C TYR A 149 -17.45 -21.83 1.93
N HIS A 150 -17.81 -20.72 1.28
CA HIS A 150 -19.06 -20.55 0.57
C HIS A 150 -18.85 -20.63 -0.95
N SER A 151 -19.65 -21.45 -1.64
CA SER A 151 -19.58 -21.70 -3.10
C SER A 151 -19.52 -20.45 -3.99
N ARG A 152 -20.13 -19.35 -3.53
CA ARG A 152 -20.23 -18.08 -4.27
C ARG A 152 -19.27 -16.99 -3.83
N TRP A 153 -18.88 -16.99 -2.56
CA TRP A 153 -18.18 -15.87 -1.97
C TRP A 153 -16.76 -16.22 -1.55
N GLY A 154 -16.44 -17.50 -1.33
CA GLY A 154 -15.14 -17.94 -0.81
C GLY A 154 -15.16 -18.13 0.71
N TYR A 155 -14.00 -18.01 1.34
CA TYR A 155 -13.77 -18.15 2.77
C TYR A 155 -14.44 -17.04 3.59
N TYR A 156 -14.99 -17.39 4.75
CA TYR A 156 -15.55 -16.45 5.70
C TYR A 156 -15.57 -17.02 7.13
N ARG A 157 -15.92 -16.16 8.10
CA ARG A 157 -16.11 -16.52 9.50
C ARG A 157 -17.58 -16.41 9.89
N GLU A 158 -18.05 -17.31 10.74
CA GLU A 158 -19.44 -17.30 11.23
C GLU A 158 -19.76 -15.97 11.95
N GLY A 159 -20.93 -15.39 11.65
CA GLY A 159 -21.32 -14.07 12.18
C GLY A 159 -20.68 -12.88 11.47
N CYS A 160 -19.74 -13.12 10.54
CA CYS A 160 -19.11 -12.13 9.68
C CYS A 160 -19.23 -12.52 8.19
N PRO A 161 -20.46 -12.67 7.65
CA PRO A 161 -20.65 -13.04 6.25
C PRO A 161 -20.19 -11.91 5.29
N PRO A 162 -19.88 -12.24 4.03
CA PRO A 162 -19.66 -11.30 2.94
C PRO A 162 -20.85 -10.34 2.77
N SER A 163 -20.59 -9.12 2.32
CA SER A 163 -21.64 -8.12 2.10
C SER A 163 -22.56 -8.56 0.96
N SER A 164 -23.85 -8.77 1.26
CA SER A 164 -24.84 -9.11 0.24
C SER A 164 -25.16 -7.87 -0.62
N GLY A 165 -24.99 -7.96 -1.94
CA GLY A 165 -25.29 -6.87 -2.86
C GLY A 165 -26.75 -6.41 -2.76
N GLY A 166 -26.95 -5.14 -2.40
CA GLY A 166 -28.20 -4.36 -2.57
C GLY A 166 -29.39 -4.71 -1.66
N ASN A 167 -29.48 -5.94 -1.15
CA ASN A 167 -30.56 -6.40 -0.28
C ASN A 167 -29.99 -6.71 1.11
N LEU A 168 -30.07 -5.74 2.02
CA LEU A 168 -29.69 -5.95 3.42
C LEU A 168 -30.67 -6.96 4.06
N PRO A 169 -30.19 -7.92 4.85
CA PRO A 169 -31.09 -8.84 5.54
C PRO A 169 -31.94 -8.10 6.57
N SER A 170 -33.12 -8.64 6.88
CA SER A 170 -34.04 -8.08 7.89
C SER A 170 -33.63 -8.40 9.32
N GLY A 171 -32.76 -9.39 9.53
CA GLY A 171 -32.28 -9.85 10.82
C GLY A 171 -30.85 -10.38 10.74
N TYR A 172 -30.21 -10.58 11.89
CA TYR A 172 -28.87 -11.16 11.98
C TYR A 172 -28.82 -12.53 11.29
N GLN A 173 -27.78 -12.76 10.48
CA GLN A 173 -27.54 -14.04 9.84
C GLN A 173 -26.10 -14.50 10.15
N PRO A 174 -25.91 -15.66 10.81
CA PRO A 174 -24.57 -16.20 11.08
C PRO A 174 -23.86 -16.65 9.80
N HIS A 175 -24.63 -17.06 8.79
CA HIS A 175 -24.13 -17.50 7.50
C HIS A 175 -24.72 -16.66 6.36
N PRO A 176 -24.02 -16.55 5.23
CA PRO A 176 -24.54 -15.90 4.04
C PRO A 176 -25.85 -16.55 3.56
N PRO A 177 -26.80 -15.78 2.99
CA PRO A 177 -28.05 -16.32 2.49
C PRO A 177 -27.81 -17.22 1.27
N GLY A 178 -28.42 -18.39 1.27
CA GLY A 178 -28.30 -19.34 0.16
C GLY A 178 -28.60 -20.76 0.59
N ARG A 179 -29.84 -21.22 0.35
CA ARG A 179 -30.17 -22.64 0.36
C ARG A 179 -30.54 -23.04 -1.06
N SER A 180 -29.95 -24.13 -1.54
CA SER A 180 -30.39 -24.78 -2.77
C SER A 180 -31.02 -26.12 -2.40
N ARG A 181 -32.29 -26.31 -2.79
CA ARG A 181 -33.07 -27.53 -2.49
C ARG A 181 -33.02 -27.98 -1.02
N GLY A 182 -32.97 -27.03 -0.08
CA GLY A 182 -32.92 -27.29 1.37
C GLY A 182 -31.53 -27.37 1.99
N ASN A 183 -30.46 -27.43 1.19
CA ASN A 183 -29.08 -27.57 1.68
C ASN A 183 -28.31 -26.24 1.69
N PRO A 184 -27.39 -26.03 2.67
CA PRO A 184 -26.55 -24.84 2.73
C PRO A 184 -25.52 -24.79 1.59
N LEU A 185 -25.23 -23.59 1.10
CA LEU A 185 -24.21 -23.31 0.07
C LEU A 185 -22.80 -23.05 0.64
N HIS A 186 -22.56 -23.52 1.86
CA HIS A 186 -21.28 -23.44 2.56
C HIS A 186 -20.90 -24.78 3.19
N VAL A 187 -19.60 -24.98 3.37
CA VAL A 187 -19.02 -26.13 4.08
C VAL A 187 -18.06 -25.65 5.16
N PRO A 188 -17.97 -26.33 6.32
CA PRO A 188 -16.94 -26.02 7.31
C PRO A 188 -15.56 -26.33 6.71
N VAL A 189 -14.58 -25.49 7.04
CA VAL A 189 -13.18 -25.68 6.62
C VAL A 189 -12.25 -25.49 7.81
N SER A 190 -11.08 -26.11 7.75
CA SER A 190 -10.04 -25.86 8.76
C SER A 190 -9.35 -24.52 8.48
N PRO A 191 -8.95 -23.78 9.54
CA PRO A 191 -8.04 -22.64 9.42
C PRO A 191 -6.75 -23.03 8.68
N PHE A 192 -6.14 -22.07 7.99
CA PHE A 192 -4.85 -22.26 7.32
C PHE A 192 -3.77 -21.36 7.97
N MET A 193 -2.52 -21.53 7.55
CA MET A 193 -1.40 -20.78 8.14
C MET A 193 -1.49 -19.29 7.73
N PRO A 194 -1.19 -18.36 8.65
CA PRO A 194 -1.10 -16.95 8.32
C PRO A 194 0.14 -16.65 7.46
N PRO A 195 0.29 -15.41 6.94
CA PRO A 195 1.46 -15.00 6.17
C PRO A 195 2.75 -15.13 6.99
N ASP A 196 3.74 -15.80 6.42
CA ASP A 196 5.05 -16.07 7.04
C ASP A 196 6.19 -15.23 6.46
N LEU A 197 5.96 -14.50 5.36
CA LEU A 197 6.91 -13.60 4.71
C LEU A 197 6.29 -12.24 4.41
N ILE A 198 6.90 -11.17 4.94
CA ILE A 198 6.50 -9.79 4.69
C ILE A 198 7.65 -9.07 3.96
N LEU A 199 7.34 -8.55 2.77
CA LEU A 199 8.25 -7.77 1.95
C LEU A 199 7.91 -6.28 2.06
N GLN A 200 8.77 -5.51 2.70
CA GLN A 200 8.60 -4.06 2.84
C GLN A 200 9.42 -3.33 1.79
N ASP A 201 8.75 -2.74 0.81
CA ASP A 201 9.41 -1.85 -0.14
C ASP A 201 9.60 -0.45 0.45
N GLU A 202 10.69 0.23 0.08
CA GLU A 202 10.98 1.62 0.45
C GLU A 202 10.88 1.89 1.96
N LEU A 203 11.55 1.08 2.79
CA LEU A 203 11.54 1.21 4.26
C LEU A 203 11.90 2.61 4.76
N HIS A 204 12.68 3.37 3.99
CA HIS A 204 13.04 4.73 4.34
C HIS A 204 11.86 5.71 4.34
N LEU A 205 10.73 5.37 3.69
CA LEU A 205 9.50 6.16 3.72
C LEU A 205 8.71 5.95 5.02
N ILE A 206 9.03 4.91 5.79
CA ILE A 206 8.40 4.64 7.09
C ILE A 206 9.14 5.44 8.16
N GLU A 207 8.85 6.75 8.19
CA GLU A 207 9.47 7.72 9.09
C GLU A 207 8.45 8.64 9.77
N GLY A 208 8.90 9.37 10.81
CA GLY A 208 8.12 10.41 11.45
C GLY A 208 6.83 9.91 12.13
N PRO A 209 5.73 10.70 12.05
CA PRO A 209 4.44 10.32 12.60
C PRO A 209 3.86 9.06 11.96
N LEU A 210 3.93 8.94 10.63
CA LEU A 210 3.47 7.75 9.90
C LEU A 210 4.21 6.51 10.37
N GLY A 211 5.54 6.54 10.39
CA GLY A 211 6.35 5.40 10.81
C GLY A 211 6.12 4.99 12.27
N SER A 212 5.81 5.95 13.14
CA SER A 212 5.42 5.67 14.53
C SER A 212 4.09 4.92 14.59
N MET A 213 3.07 5.37 13.86
CA MET A 213 1.79 4.67 13.81
C MET A 213 1.89 3.30 13.14
N VAL A 214 2.66 3.19 12.05
CA VAL A 214 2.93 1.91 11.38
C VAL A 214 3.56 0.93 12.36
N GLY A 215 4.61 1.30 13.09
CA GLY A 215 5.22 0.41 14.07
C GLY A 215 4.28 0.01 15.22
N LEU A 216 3.29 0.85 15.56
CA LEU A 216 2.31 0.51 16.58
C LEU A 216 1.29 -0.50 16.04
N TYR A 217 0.74 -0.26 14.86
CA TYR A 217 -0.22 -1.16 14.20
C TYR A 217 0.42 -2.46 13.71
N GLU A 218 1.71 -2.43 13.36
CA GLU A 218 2.49 -3.61 13.02
C GLU A 218 2.49 -4.63 14.17
N THR A 219 2.36 -4.19 15.42
CA THR A 219 2.17 -5.09 16.57
C THR A 219 1.01 -6.07 16.36
N ALA A 220 -0.11 -5.61 15.79
CA ALA A 220 -1.22 -6.51 15.48
C ALA A 220 -0.91 -7.43 14.31
N ILE A 221 -0.20 -6.94 13.27
CA ILE A 221 0.23 -7.78 12.16
C ILE A 221 1.16 -8.90 12.65
N ASP A 222 2.15 -8.55 13.48
CA ASP A 222 3.08 -9.50 14.07
C ASP A 222 2.35 -10.56 14.90
N LEU A 223 1.44 -10.14 15.79
CA LEU A 223 0.68 -11.06 16.65
C LEU A 223 -0.29 -11.95 15.85
N LEU A 224 -0.96 -11.41 14.83
CA LEU A 224 -1.92 -12.17 14.02
C LEU A 224 -1.21 -13.12 13.04
N CYS A 225 0.04 -12.84 12.66
CA CYS A 225 0.85 -13.74 11.85
C CYS A 225 1.59 -14.82 12.66
N GLN A 226 1.55 -14.74 13.99
CA GLN A 226 2.19 -15.74 14.84
C GLN A 226 1.32 -16.99 14.96
N TYR A 227 1.95 -18.16 14.78
CA TYR A 227 1.33 -19.45 15.03
C TYR A 227 2.32 -20.41 15.68
N ARG A 228 1.86 -21.57 16.11
CA ARG A 228 2.71 -22.61 16.71
C ARG A 228 2.79 -23.81 15.80
N GLN A 229 4.01 -24.28 15.57
CA GLN A 229 4.29 -25.54 14.91
C GLN A 229 5.23 -26.34 15.80
N ASP A 230 4.83 -27.57 16.15
CA ASP A 230 5.60 -28.46 17.05
C ASP A 230 5.99 -27.81 18.40
N GLY A 231 5.10 -26.95 18.92
CA GLY A 231 5.31 -26.22 20.18
C GLY A 231 6.22 -24.99 20.08
N GLN A 232 6.85 -24.75 18.93
CA GLN A 232 7.68 -23.56 18.67
C GLN A 232 6.82 -22.43 18.10
N PRO A 233 6.99 -21.18 18.59
CA PRO A 233 6.36 -20.02 17.97
C PRO A 233 7.05 -19.73 16.62
N ILE A 234 6.26 -19.71 15.55
CA ILE A 234 6.66 -19.25 14.24
C ILE A 234 6.22 -17.79 14.12
N VAL A 235 7.17 -16.94 13.72
CA VAL A 235 6.96 -15.50 13.51
C VAL A 235 7.21 -15.16 12.05
N PRO A 236 6.56 -14.12 11.49
CA PRO A 236 6.79 -13.72 10.11
C PRO A 236 8.23 -13.23 9.90
N LYS A 237 8.81 -13.59 8.76
CA LYS A 237 10.10 -13.10 8.28
C LYS A 237 9.90 -11.79 7.54
N TYR A 238 10.68 -10.77 7.90
CA TYR A 238 10.69 -9.49 7.20
C TYR A 238 11.90 -9.38 6.27
N ILE A 239 11.66 -8.94 5.04
CA ILE A 239 12.70 -8.49 4.11
C ILE A 239 12.32 -7.08 3.65
N ALA A 240 13.22 -6.13 3.83
CA ALA A 240 12.95 -4.74 3.51
C ALA A 240 13.95 -4.20 2.49
N SER A 241 13.46 -3.54 1.44
CA SER A 241 14.29 -2.76 0.53
C SER A 241 14.44 -1.32 1.05
N THR A 242 15.58 -0.69 0.80
CA THR A 242 15.77 0.73 1.09
C THR A 242 16.89 1.34 0.27
N ALA A 243 16.64 2.49 -0.36
CA ALA A 243 17.64 3.25 -1.09
C ALA A 243 18.66 3.96 -0.17
N THR A 244 18.20 4.44 0.99
CA THR A 244 19.01 5.23 1.92
C THR A 244 18.63 4.84 3.34
N VAL A 245 19.58 4.29 4.09
CA VAL A 245 19.36 4.03 5.51
C VAL A 245 20.62 4.29 6.31
N ARG A 246 20.48 5.09 7.36
CA ARG A 246 21.51 5.33 8.37
C ARG A 246 20.96 4.95 9.71
N GLN A 247 21.75 4.23 10.51
CA GLN A 247 21.30 3.69 11.80
C GLN A 247 19.98 2.92 11.67
N ALA A 248 19.94 2.00 10.70
CA ALA A 248 18.76 1.18 10.40
C ALA A 248 18.32 0.30 11.57
N GLU A 249 19.26 -0.16 12.41
CA GLU A 249 18.96 -1.12 13.47
C GLU A 249 17.96 -0.60 14.52
N PRO A 250 18.14 0.60 15.12
CA PRO A 250 17.11 1.19 15.97
C PRO A 250 15.75 1.36 15.29
N GLN A 251 15.72 1.67 14.00
CA GLN A 251 14.47 1.82 13.24
C GLN A 251 13.77 0.47 13.06
N VAL A 252 14.46 -0.52 12.53
CA VAL A 252 13.93 -1.89 12.32
C VAL A 252 13.49 -2.50 13.64
N ARG A 253 14.27 -2.32 14.71
CA ARG A 253 13.89 -2.78 16.04
C ARG A 253 12.67 -2.05 16.58
N ALA A 254 12.52 -0.76 16.32
CA ALA A 254 11.36 -0.02 16.79
C ALA A 254 10.08 -0.41 16.03
N ILE A 255 10.16 -0.57 14.70
CA ILE A 255 8.99 -0.86 13.85
C ILE A 255 8.59 -2.34 13.92
N PHE A 256 9.54 -3.26 13.74
CA PHE A 256 9.27 -4.68 13.55
C PHE A 256 9.65 -5.55 14.76
N ASP A 257 10.35 -4.98 15.75
CA ASP A 257 10.96 -5.73 16.86
C ASP A 257 11.78 -6.94 16.38
N ARG A 258 12.65 -6.69 15.40
CA ARG A 258 13.57 -7.70 14.85
C ARG A 258 15.00 -7.19 14.90
N ARG A 259 15.93 -8.14 14.91
CA ARG A 259 17.35 -7.85 14.67
C ARG A 259 17.56 -7.56 13.20
N LEU A 260 18.31 -6.51 12.90
CA LEU A 260 18.67 -6.16 11.53
C LEU A 260 19.76 -7.10 11.00
N ALA A 261 19.56 -7.60 9.78
CA ALA A 261 20.63 -8.14 8.95
C ALA A 261 20.64 -7.36 7.63
N GLN A 262 21.72 -6.60 7.37
CA GLN A 262 21.86 -5.79 6.16
C GLN A 262 22.54 -6.59 5.06
N PHE A 263 21.96 -6.57 3.86
CA PHE A 263 22.53 -7.14 2.65
C PHE A 263 22.47 -6.11 1.50
N PRO A 264 23.55 -5.94 0.71
CA PRO A 264 24.89 -6.51 0.93
C PRO A 264 25.55 -5.91 2.18
N PRO A 265 26.40 -6.68 2.89
CA PRO A 265 27.11 -6.17 4.06
C PRO A 265 28.16 -5.12 3.66
N TRP A 266 28.63 -4.35 4.64
CA TRP A 266 29.82 -3.53 4.47
C TRP A 266 31.05 -4.42 4.32
N ALA A 267 31.91 -4.11 3.35
CA ALA A 267 33.19 -4.77 3.14
C ALA A 267 34.35 -3.84 3.54
N ILE A 268 35.58 -4.21 3.18
CA ILE A 268 36.81 -3.49 3.58
C ILE A 268 36.83 -2.05 3.02
N SER A 269 36.41 -1.87 1.77
CA SER A 269 36.30 -0.57 1.12
C SER A 269 34.84 -0.18 0.89
N ALA A 270 34.53 1.11 1.05
CA ALA A 270 33.18 1.63 0.78
C ALA A 270 32.75 1.38 -0.68
N ASP A 271 33.72 1.41 -1.60
CA ASP A 271 33.54 1.31 -3.05
C ASP A 271 33.59 -0.12 -3.58
N ASP A 272 33.86 -1.13 -2.74
CA ASP A 272 33.82 -2.54 -3.17
C ASP A 272 33.21 -3.39 -2.07
N ARG A 273 31.94 -3.77 -2.26
CA ARG A 273 31.16 -4.60 -1.33
C ARG A 273 31.07 -6.06 -1.78
N PHE A 274 31.95 -6.53 -2.67
CA PHE A 274 31.89 -7.82 -3.37
C PHE A 274 30.70 -7.96 -4.33
N PHE A 275 29.49 -7.58 -3.91
CA PHE A 275 28.27 -7.61 -4.73
C PHE A 275 28.10 -6.37 -5.61
N ALA A 276 28.70 -5.23 -5.23
CA ALA A 276 28.65 -3.98 -5.95
C ALA A 276 29.99 -3.27 -5.83
N ARG A 277 30.43 -2.64 -6.93
CA ARG A 277 31.63 -1.81 -6.99
C ARG A 277 31.27 -0.44 -7.52
N ASP A 278 31.68 0.59 -6.80
CA ASP A 278 31.59 1.97 -7.23
C ASP A 278 32.92 2.35 -7.91
N SER A 279 32.83 3.03 -9.06
CA SER A 279 34.00 3.55 -9.77
C SER A 279 33.75 4.99 -10.16
N GLU A 280 34.73 5.86 -9.94
CA GLU A 280 34.66 7.24 -10.41
C GLU A 280 34.75 7.26 -11.94
N ILE A 281 33.64 7.61 -12.59
CA ILE A 281 33.55 7.69 -14.05
C ILE A 281 34.13 9.04 -14.50
N HIS A 282 35.03 9.02 -15.48
CA HIS A 282 35.56 10.26 -16.02
C HIS A 282 34.43 11.09 -16.67
N PRO A 283 34.37 12.42 -16.52
CA PRO A 283 33.27 13.23 -17.06
C PRO A 283 33.06 13.14 -18.58
N LEU A 284 34.04 12.62 -19.33
CA LEU A 284 33.94 12.38 -20.78
C LEU A 284 33.34 11.01 -21.14
N GLU A 285 33.14 10.12 -20.17
CA GLU A 285 32.53 8.81 -20.34
C GLU A 285 31.04 8.87 -19.99
N SER A 286 30.18 8.84 -21.01
CA SER A 286 28.72 8.92 -20.86
C SER A 286 27.99 7.59 -21.14
N ASN A 287 28.73 6.54 -21.51
CA ASN A 287 28.18 5.24 -21.91
C ASN A 287 27.68 4.39 -20.73
N ARG A 288 28.09 4.71 -19.50
CA ARG A 288 27.69 4.01 -18.27
C ARG A 288 26.78 4.89 -17.42
N PRO A 289 25.87 4.30 -16.62
CA PRO A 289 25.08 5.04 -15.65
C PRO A 289 25.98 5.81 -14.68
N GLY A 290 25.66 7.08 -14.44
CA GLY A 290 26.50 7.97 -13.63
C GLY A 290 26.02 9.41 -13.70
N ARG A 291 26.48 10.26 -12.77
CA ARG A 291 26.01 11.64 -12.64
C ARG A 291 27.18 12.59 -12.41
N LEU A 292 27.28 13.61 -13.26
CA LEU A 292 28.16 14.75 -13.02
C LEU A 292 27.38 15.82 -12.25
N TYR A 293 27.81 16.09 -11.02
CA TYR A 293 27.22 17.11 -10.16
C TYR A 293 27.99 18.43 -10.31
N VAL A 294 27.27 19.51 -10.64
CA VAL A 294 27.83 20.86 -10.79
C VAL A 294 27.07 21.83 -9.89
N ALA A 295 27.78 22.63 -9.10
CA ALA A 295 27.18 23.67 -8.26
C ALA A 295 27.32 25.05 -8.92
N VAL A 296 26.25 25.84 -8.85
CA VAL A 296 26.25 27.23 -9.30
C VAL A 296 25.75 28.12 -8.17
N CYS A 297 26.53 29.13 -7.81
CA CYS A 297 26.11 30.19 -6.90
C CYS A 297 26.32 31.55 -7.60
N ALA A 298 25.37 32.46 -7.46
CA ALA A 298 25.41 33.78 -8.11
C ALA A 298 25.21 34.91 -7.08
N PRO A 299 26.27 35.30 -6.34
CA PRO A 299 26.22 36.42 -5.42
C PRO A 299 25.86 37.73 -6.14
N GLY A 300 25.09 38.60 -5.48
CA GLY A 300 24.75 39.93 -6.00
C GLY A 300 23.74 39.97 -7.16
N LYS A 301 23.10 38.84 -7.52
CA LYS A 301 21.99 38.78 -8.48
C LYS A 301 20.72 38.26 -7.80
N GLY A 302 19.56 38.78 -8.24
CA GLY A 302 18.26 38.23 -7.84
C GLY A 302 18.11 36.79 -8.32
N ALA A 303 17.34 35.96 -7.61
CA ALA A 303 17.25 34.51 -7.86
C ALA A 303 16.75 34.14 -9.27
N GLN A 304 15.98 35.00 -9.93
CA GLN A 304 15.39 34.71 -11.24
C GLN A 304 16.41 34.77 -12.38
N THR A 305 17.33 35.75 -12.38
CA THR A 305 18.29 35.91 -13.48
C THR A 305 19.21 34.70 -13.69
N PRO A 306 19.79 34.08 -12.64
CA PRO A 306 20.54 32.83 -12.79
C PRO A 306 19.68 31.69 -13.33
N ILE A 307 18.43 31.55 -12.88
CA ILE A 307 17.51 30.50 -13.38
C ILE A 307 17.33 30.65 -14.88
N VAL A 308 16.99 31.85 -15.36
CA VAL A 308 16.81 32.12 -16.79
C VAL A 308 18.08 31.79 -17.59
N ARG A 309 19.26 32.16 -17.07
CA ARG A 309 20.54 31.91 -17.74
C ARG A 309 20.93 30.43 -17.77
N ILE A 310 20.75 29.71 -16.67
CA ILE A 310 21.06 28.27 -16.57
C ILE A 310 20.12 27.49 -17.49
N TRP A 311 18.82 27.71 -17.38
CA TRP A 311 17.82 26.97 -18.17
C TRP A 311 17.95 27.25 -19.66
N SER A 312 18.08 28.51 -20.06
CA SER A 312 18.28 28.86 -21.49
C SER A 312 19.55 28.24 -22.06
N ALA A 313 20.65 28.20 -21.31
CA ALA A 313 21.88 27.57 -21.75
C ALA A 313 21.73 26.06 -21.95
N LEU A 314 21.15 25.36 -20.98
CA LEU A 314 20.99 23.92 -21.01
C LEU A 314 20.02 23.46 -22.11
N LEU A 315 18.83 24.08 -22.19
CA LEU A 315 17.81 23.76 -23.18
C LEU A 315 18.31 23.99 -24.61
N GLN A 316 18.96 25.14 -24.85
CA GLN A 316 19.49 25.48 -26.16
C GLN A 316 20.67 24.57 -26.54
N SER A 317 21.56 24.24 -25.60
CA SER A 317 22.69 23.34 -25.90
C SER A 317 22.21 21.95 -26.30
N ALA A 318 21.17 21.41 -25.63
CA ALA A 318 20.58 20.13 -26.01
C ALA A 318 20.00 20.17 -27.43
N HIS A 319 19.35 21.29 -27.81
CA HIS A 319 18.83 21.48 -29.17
C HIS A 319 19.95 21.54 -30.21
N GLU A 320 21.00 22.33 -29.97
CA GLU A 320 22.14 22.45 -30.89
C GLU A 320 22.80 21.09 -31.12
N ARG A 321 22.95 20.28 -30.06
CA ARG A 321 23.48 18.92 -30.18
C ARG A 321 22.56 18.00 -30.97
N TRP A 322 21.24 18.10 -30.78
CA TRP A 322 20.26 17.32 -31.53
C TRP A 322 20.26 17.66 -33.02
N GLN A 323 20.43 18.94 -33.37
CA GLN A 323 20.56 19.38 -34.76
C GLN A 323 21.81 18.80 -35.44
N VAL A 324 22.87 18.55 -34.68
CA VAL A 324 24.11 17.91 -35.19
C VAL A 324 23.95 16.40 -35.28
N SER A 325 23.35 15.76 -34.26
CA SER A 325 23.24 14.31 -34.17
C SER A 325 21.98 13.89 -33.40
N GLN A 326 21.08 13.20 -34.10
CA GLN A 326 19.80 12.72 -33.55
C GLN A 326 19.96 11.30 -33.00
N THR A 327 20.78 11.17 -31.95
CA THR A 327 21.03 9.86 -31.32
C THR A 327 20.25 9.71 -30.02
N PRO A 328 19.99 8.46 -29.60
CA PRO A 328 19.44 8.18 -28.27
C PRO A 328 20.29 8.73 -27.12
N GLU A 329 21.59 9.00 -27.31
CA GLU A 329 22.39 9.62 -26.24
C GLU A 329 22.04 11.10 -26.07
N VAL A 330 21.86 11.85 -27.17
CA VAL A 330 21.49 13.27 -27.12
C VAL A 330 20.05 13.43 -26.66
N ASP A 331 19.17 12.52 -27.09
CA ASP A 331 17.77 12.43 -26.68
C ASP A 331 17.57 12.49 -25.15
N ARG A 332 18.44 11.80 -24.40
CA ARG A 332 18.39 11.73 -22.94
C ARG A 332 18.56 13.08 -22.25
N PHE A 333 19.22 14.04 -22.92
CA PHE A 333 19.43 15.41 -22.43
C PHE A 333 18.38 16.39 -22.96
N TRP A 334 17.45 15.95 -23.81
CA TRP A 334 16.45 16.82 -24.41
C TRP A 334 15.51 17.45 -23.38
N THR A 335 15.01 16.63 -22.46
CA THR A 335 14.07 17.03 -21.41
C THR A 335 14.83 17.53 -20.18
N LEU A 336 14.63 18.78 -19.81
CA LEU A 336 15.20 19.37 -18.60
C LEU A 336 14.29 19.16 -17.39
N VAL A 337 14.78 18.45 -16.37
CA VAL A 337 14.05 18.29 -15.09
C VAL A 337 14.42 19.42 -14.14
N GLY A 338 13.46 20.26 -13.76
CA GLY A 338 13.58 21.25 -12.69
C GLY A 338 13.03 20.71 -11.37
N TYR A 339 13.86 20.53 -10.35
CA TYR A 339 13.43 20.09 -9.02
C TYR A 339 13.40 21.24 -8.02
N PHE A 340 12.27 21.38 -7.33
CA PHE A 340 11.98 22.50 -6.44
C PHE A 340 11.55 22.03 -5.06
N ASN A 341 12.03 22.73 -4.03
CA ASN A 341 11.69 22.42 -2.63
C ASN A 341 10.30 22.89 -2.21
N ALA A 342 9.71 23.82 -2.95
CA ALA A 342 8.40 24.38 -2.66
C ALA A 342 7.63 24.68 -3.95
N ILE A 343 6.30 24.43 -3.91
CA ILE A 343 5.39 24.67 -5.04
C ILE A 343 5.42 26.14 -5.49
N ARG A 344 5.60 27.09 -4.55
CA ARG A 344 5.72 28.51 -4.88
C ARG A 344 6.94 28.81 -5.76
N GLU A 345 8.07 28.12 -5.51
CA GLU A 345 9.29 28.31 -6.30
C GLU A 345 9.16 27.67 -7.68
N LEU A 346 8.53 26.48 -7.73
CA LEU A 346 8.16 25.81 -8.97
C LEU A 346 7.30 26.72 -9.86
N ALA A 347 6.22 27.28 -9.32
CA ALA A 347 5.33 28.18 -10.05
C ALA A 347 6.06 29.42 -10.58
N GLY A 348 6.97 29.99 -9.78
CA GLY A 348 7.82 31.10 -10.21
C GLY A 348 8.73 30.73 -11.39
N ALA A 349 9.38 29.57 -11.34
CA ALA A 349 10.23 29.11 -12.44
C ALA A 349 9.43 28.74 -13.70
N LEU A 350 8.22 28.19 -13.55
CA LEU A 350 7.32 27.93 -14.67
C LEU A 350 6.90 29.22 -15.38
N SER A 351 6.69 30.32 -14.63
CA SER A 351 6.44 31.63 -15.22
C SER A 351 7.62 32.10 -16.09
N LEU A 352 8.86 31.97 -15.57
CA LEU A 352 10.07 32.31 -16.30
C LEU A 352 10.26 31.44 -17.56
N PHE A 353 9.88 30.16 -17.49
CA PHE A 353 9.95 29.23 -18.62
C PHE A 353 9.03 29.62 -19.78
N ARG A 354 7.88 30.22 -19.48
CA ARG A 354 6.91 30.64 -20.50
C ARG A 354 7.26 31.96 -21.18
N GLN A 355 8.05 32.82 -20.54
CA GLN A 355 8.31 34.19 -21.00
C GLN A 355 9.82 34.47 -21.15
N ASP A 356 10.54 34.61 -20.03
CA ASP A 356 11.93 35.07 -20.03
C ASP A 356 12.93 34.09 -20.65
N ILE A 357 12.74 32.78 -20.48
CA ILE A 357 13.65 31.75 -20.99
C ILE A 357 13.61 31.70 -22.53
N PRO A 358 12.44 31.62 -23.19
CA PRO A 358 12.33 31.72 -24.65
C PRO A 358 12.96 33.00 -25.21
N GLU A 359 12.69 34.16 -24.61
CA GLU A 359 13.29 35.43 -25.04
C GLU A 359 14.82 35.40 -24.93
N ARG A 360 15.35 34.83 -23.84
CA ARG A 360 16.78 34.68 -23.64
C ARG A 360 17.42 33.73 -24.65
N ILE A 361 16.73 32.65 -25.01
CA ILE A 361 17.19 31.71 -26.05
C ILE A 361 17.21 32.40 -27.40
N ALA A 362 16.12 33.09 -27.78
CA ALA A 362 16.02 33.84 -29.03
C ALA A 362 17.12 34.90 -29.15
N PHE A 363 17.38 35.65 -28.07
CA PHE A 363 18.48 36.62 -28.03
C PHE A 363 19.86 35.99 -28.27
N ARG A 364 20.08 34.76 -27.79
CA ARG A 364 21.38 34.08 -27.90
C ARG A 364 21.58 33.35 -29.22
N ALA A 365 20.56 32.67 -29.71
CA ALA A 365 20.64 31.73 -30.83
C ALA A 365 20.07 32.29 -32.13
N GLY A 366 19.35 33.42 -32.09
CA GLY A 366 18.71 33.99 -33.27
C GLY A 366 17.78 32.99 -33.95
N GLY A 367 18.00 32.74 -35.24
CA GLY A 367 17.20 31.80 -36.04
C GLY A 367 17.34 30.31 -35.66
N GLY A 368 18.34 29.94 -34.83
CA GLY A 368 18.53 28.59 -34.30
C GLY A 368 17.91 28.36 -32.92
N ALA A 369 17.01 29.24 -32.48
CA ALA A 369 16.39 29.18 -31.17
C ALA A 369 15.49 27.94 -31.02
N ARG A 370 15.71 27.17 -29.94
CA ARG A 370 14.83 26.04 -29.59
C ARG A 370 13.42 26.55 -29.26
N PRO A 371 12.37 26.06 -29.93
CA PRO A 371 10.99 26.30 -29.51
C PRO A 371 10.71 25.55 -28.20
N LEU A 372 10.02 26.21 -27.27
CA LEU A 372 9.64 25.64 -25.97
C LEU A 372 8.12 25.69 -25.82
N ASP A 373 7.45 24.59 -26.13
CA ASP A 373 5.99 24.49 -26.11
C ASP A 373 5.49 23.34 -25.23
N ARG A 374 6.35 22.36 -24.91
CA ARG A 374 5.96 21.12 -24.22
C ARG A 374 6.56 21.04 -22.83
N TRP A 375 5.72 21.17 -21.81
CA TRP A 375 6.15 20.99 -20.42
C TRP A 375 5.12 20.22 -19.59
N LEU A 376 5.58 19.75 -18.44
CA LEU A 376 4.78 19.00 -17.47
C LEU A 376 5.06 19.48 -16.04
N GLU A 377 4.04 19.52 -15.19
CA GLU A 377 4.18 19.67 -13.74
C GLU A 377 3.96 18.33 -13.04
N LEU A 378 4.88 17.98 -12.12
CA LEU A 378 4.80 16.83 -11.22
C LEU A 378 4.91 17.33 -9.77
N SER A 379 3.78 17.82 -9.24
CA SER A 379 3.67 18.31 -7.87
C SER A 379 2.47 17.68 -7.15
N SER A 380 2.39 17.79 -5.82
CA SER A 380 1.28 17.25 -5.01
C SER A 380 -0.11 17.79 -5.37
N ARG A 381 -0.22 18.73 -6.31
CA ARG A 381 -1.49 19.24 -6.87
C ARG A 381 -2.05 18.34 -7.98
N VAL A 382 -1.22 17.47 -8.56
CA VAL A 382 -1.61 16.58 -9.64
C VAL A 382 -2.38 15.40 -9.05
N SER A 383 -3.53 15.09 -9.64
CA SER A 383 -4.34 13.94 -9.24
C SER A 383 -3.57 12.63 -9.46
N SER A 384 -3.64 11.72 -8.49
CA SER A 384 -3.05 10.37 -8.62
C SER A 384 -3.63 9.57 -9.78
N LEU A 385 -4.85 9.89 -10.24
CA LEU A 385 -5.49 9.27 -11.39
C LEU A 385 -4.82 9.65 -12.72
N ASP A 386 -4.28 10.86 -12.81
CA ASP A 386 -3.65 11.38 -14.03
C ASP A 386 -2.17 10.99 -14.11
N LEU A 387 -1.56 10.64 -12.98
CA LEU A 387 -0.13 10.36 -12.85
C LEU A 387 0.38 9.31 -13.86
N PRO A 388 -0.27 8.14 -14.08
CA PRO A 388 0.23 7.15 -15.03
C PRO A 388 0.36 7.70 -16.46
N ALA A 389 -0.64 8.44 -16.93
CA ALA A 389 -0.64 9.04 -18.27
C ALA A 389 0.44 10.13 -18.39
N LEU A 390 0.68 10.90 -17.31
CA LEU A 390 1.74 11.91 -17.29
C LEU A 390 3.13 11.29 -17.28
N LEU A 391 3.31 10.14 -16.61
CA LEU A 391 4.57 9.39 -16.62
C LEU A 391 4.84 8.76 -17.99
N GLU A 392 3.83 8.25 -18.67
CA GLU A 392 3.95 7.76 -20.05
C GLU A 392 4.40 8.86 -21.01
N ARG A 393 3.97 10.11 -20.82
CA ARG A 393 4.45 11.25 -21.63
C ARG A 393 5.95 11.53 -21.46
N LEU A 394 6.56 11.12 -20.34
CA LEU A 394 8.00 11.31 -20.09
C LEU A 394 8.87 10.28 -20.82
N THR A 395 8.29 9.14 -21.20
CA THR A 395 9.00 8.07 -21.92
C THR A 395 9.11 8.36 -23.43
N ILE A 396 8.30 9.28 -23.94
CA ILE A 396 8.30 9.70 -25.35
C ILE A 396 9.67 10.29 -25.73
N PRO A 397 10.36 9.75 -26.75
CA PRO A 397 11.65 10.27 -27.22
C PRO A 397 11.49 11.56 -28.04
N ALA A 398 12.59 12.28 -28.25
CA ALA A 398 12.68 13.41 -29.16
C ALA A 398 12.49 12.93 -30.61
N PRO A 399 11.95 13.77 -31.51
CA PRO A 399 11.64 15.19 -31.30
C PRO A 399 10.33 15.47 -30.55
N GLU A 400 9.48 14.46 -30.30
CA GLU A 400 8.17 14.67 -29.68
C GLU A 400 8.21 14.83 -28.15
N ALA A 401 9.34 14.53 -27.54
CA ALA A 401 9.63 14.65 -26.12
C ALA A 401 9.24 16.01 -25.50
N LEU A 402 8.93 15.97 -24.20
CA LEU A 402 8.75 17.17 -23.37
C LEU A 402 10.06 17.98 -23.31
N ASP A 403 9.96 19.31 -23.37
CA ASP A 403 11.12 20.20 -23.19
C ASP A 403 11.53 20.29 -21.73
N ALA A 404 10.56 20.39 -20.83
CA ALA A 404 10.82 20.57 -19.41
C ALA A 404 9.81 19.89 -18.49
N VAL A 405 10.29 19.48 -17.32
CA VAL A 405 9.48 18.90 -16.24
C VAL A 405 9.71 19.70 -14.97
N PHE A 406 8.64 20.16 -14.34
CA PHE A 406 8.68 20.92 -13.10
C PHE A 406 8.23 20.03 -11.96
N ALA A 407 9.15 19.66 -11.08
CA ALA A 407 8.95 18.61 -10.09
C ALA A 407 9.19 19.08 -8.65
N THR A 408 8.45 18.50 -7.71
CA THR A 408 8.76 18.55 -6.27
C THR A 408 9.08 17.14 -5.75
N SER A 409 8.89 16.87 -4.45
CA SER A 409 9.13 15.57 -3.80
C SER A 409 8.51 14.36 -4.50
N MET A 410 7.41 14.53 -5.24
CA MET A 410 6.77 13.42 -5.97
C MET A 410 7.69 12.78 -7.02
N PHE A 411 8.66 13.52 -7.56
CA PHE A 411 9.62 12.95 -8.51
C PHE A 411 10.63 12.02 -7.84
N GLY A 412 10.97 12.27 -6.57
CA GLY A 412 11.87 11.41 -5.79
C GLY A 412 11.27 10.04 -5.48
N THR A 413 9.94 9.94 -5.42
CA THR A 413 9.19 8.73 -5.02
C THR A 413 8.50 8.06 -6.22
N GLY A 414 8.86 6.82 -6.56
CA GLY A 414 8.04 5.96 -7.42
C GLY A 414 7.92 6.34 -8.90
N VAL A 415 8.71 7.31 -9.40
CA VAL A 415 8.79 7.63 -10.83
C VAL A 415 9.89 6.79 -11.49
N ASP A 416 9.51 5.95 -12.45
CA ASP A 416 10.43 5.11 -13.22
C ASP A 416 10.52 5.60 -14.68
N VAL A 417 11.38 6.59 -14.92
CA VAL A 417 11.66 7.11 -16.25
C VAL A 417 13.15 7.02 -16.51
N ASP A 418 13.55 6.02 -17.28
CA ASP A 418 14.95 5.70 -17.52
C ASP A 418 15.70 6.67 -18.46
N ARG A 419 14.95 7.45 -19.25
CA ARG A 419 15.47 8.31 -20.33
C ARG A 419 16.15 9.59 -19.85
N LEU A 420 15.81 10.10 -18.67
CA LEU A 420 16.18 11.45 -18.25
C LEU A 420 17.67 11.53 -17.84
N SER A 421 18.42 12.47 -18.43
CA SER A 421 19.84 12.70 -18.13
C SER A 421 20.21 14.16 -17.84
N LEU A 422 19.22 15.07 -17.73
CA LEU A 422 19.47 16.47 -17.45
C LEU A 422 18.57 17.03 -16.34
N MET A 423 19.18 17.59 -15.29
CA MET A 423 18.46 18.11 -14.12
C MET A 423 19.04 19.42 -13.60
N VAL A 424 18.16 20.32 -13.17
CA VAL A 424 18.48 21.49 -12.35
C VAL A 424 17.78 21.37 -11.00
N VAL A 425 18.57 21.34 -9.92
CA VAL A 425 18.07 21.34 -8.55
C VAL A 425 18.11 22.78 -8.01
N HIS A 426 16.96 23.30 -7.54
CA HIS A 426 16.86 24.66 -7.03
C HIS A 426 16.98 24.71 -5.51
N GLY A 427 18.19 25.02 -5.03
CA GLY A 427 18.56 25.02 -3.61
C GLY A 427 18.69 23.61 -3.04
N GLN A 428 19.30 23.50 -1.86
CA GLN A 428 19.46 22.19 -1.20
C GLN A 428 18.10 21.66 -0.72
N PRO A 429 17.70 20.41 -1.05
CA PRO A 429 16.53 19.78 -0.47
C PRO A 429 16.59 19.68 1.05
N LYS A 430 15.41 19.62 1.68
CA LYS A 430 15.32 19.65 3.16
C LYS A 430 16.11 18.52 3.82
N THR A 431 16.17 17.35 3.21
CA THR A 431 16.95 16.20 3.67
C THR A 431 17.90 15.72 2.57
N THR A 432 19.00 15.11 2.99
CA THR A 432 19.96 14.48 2.08
C THR A 432 19.32 13.27 1.36
N ALA A 433 18.44 12.54 2.05
CA ALA A 433 17.69 11.43 1.44
C ALA A 433 16.86 11.89 0.23
N SER A 434 16.12 12.99 0.35
CA SER A 434 15.36 13.55 -0.79
C SER A 434 16.27 14.02 -1.92
N TYR A 435 17.45 14.55 -1.62
CA TYR A 435 18.44 14.92 -2.65
C TYR A 435 18.93 13.68 -3.42
N ILE A 436 19.32 12.61 -2.71
CA ILE A 436 19.76 11.34 -3.33
C ILE A 436 18.63 10.74 -4.17
N GLN A 437 17.41 10.66 -3.63
CA GLN A 437 16.26 10.09 -4.33
C GLN A 437 15.91 10.87 -5.61
N ALA A 438 15.83 12.21 -5.52
CA ALA A 438 15.47 13.04 -6.66
C ALA A 438 16.55 13.01 -7.75
N THR A 439 17.82 13.15 -7.36
CA THR A 439 18.95 13.13 -8.31
C THR A 439 19.22 11.73 -8.87
N GLY A 440 18.88 10.69 -8.11
CA GLY A 440 18.96 9.29 -8.52
C GLY A 440 18.07 8.93 -9.72
N ARG A 441 17.02 9.71 -9.99
CA ARG A 441 16.12 9.49 -11.13
C ARG A 441 16.70 9.90 -12.48
N VAL A 442 17.83 10.58 -12.48
CA VAL A 442 18.50 11.09 -13.70
C VAL A 442 19.83 10.36 -13.89
N GLY A 443 20.19 10.04 -15.14
CA GLY A 443 21.43 9.31 -15.47
C GLY A 443 21.38 7.81 -15.16
N ARG A 444 20.23 7.16 -15.44
CA ARG A 444 20.02 5.71 -15.18
C ARG A 444 20.50 4.79 -16.31
N GLN A 445 20.30 5.17 -17.58
CA GLN A 445 20.78 4.41 -18.75
C GLN A 445 22.12 4.89 -19.30
N GLY A 446 22.64 6.02 -18.82
CA GLY A 446 23.89 6.63 -19.24
C GLY A 446 24.28 7.79 -18.32
N GLY A 447 25.30 8.54 -18.71
CA GLY A 447 25.75 9.71 -17.94
C GLY A 447 24.68 10.79 -17.88
N GLY A 448 24.44 11.35 -16.70
CA GLY A 448 23.56 12.48 -16.46
C GLY A 448 24.30 13.71 -15.95
N LEU A 449 23.74 14.90 -16.20
CA LEU A 449 24.22 16.18 -15.70
C LEU A 449 23.21 16.77 -14.70
N ILE A 450 23.69 17.05 -13.50
CA ILE A 450 22.90 17.62 -12.40
C ILE A 450 23.50 18.95 -12.00
N VAL A 451 22.80 20.04 -12.31
CA VAL A 451 23.19 21.40 -11.95
C VAL A 451 22.42 21.83 -10.71
N THR A 452 23.09 21.99 -9.58
CA THR A 452 22.48 22.50 -8.35
C THR A 452 22.70 24.00 -8.25
N PHE A 453 21.62 24.78 -8.32
CA PHE A 453 21.66 26.23 -8.15
C PHE A 453 21.42 26.61 -6.69
N PHE A 454 22.46 27.14 -6.04
CA PHE A 454 22.43 27.61 -4.66
C PHE A 454 22.23 29.13 -4.61
N ARG A 455 21.31 29.60 -3.75
CA ARG A 455 21.08 31.04 -3.58
C ARG A 455 22.03 31.59 -2.53
N ALA A 456 22.90 32.52 -2.92
CA ALA A 456 23.84 33.17 -2.02
C ALA A 456 23.18 33.85 -0.81
N SER A 457 21.93 34.32 -0.95
CA SER A 457 21.17 34.95 0.14
C SER A 457 20.61 33.96 1.17
N ARG A 458 20.70 32.65 0.94
CA ARG A 458 20.27 31.60 1.86
C ARG A 458 21.50 31.00 2.53
N PRO A 459 21.71 31.21 3.84
CA PRO A 459 22.89 30.67 4.53
C PRO A 459 23.07 29.16 4.35
N ARG A 460 21.96 28.39 4.39
CA ARG A 460 21.98 26.94 4.14
C ARG A 460 22.46 26.58 2.73
N ASP A 461 22.00 27.28 1.70
CA ASP A 461 22.42 27.01 0.33
C ASP A 461 23.90 27.38 0.13
N LEU A 462 24.35 28.47 0.77
CA LEU A 462 25.75 28.92 0.72
C LEU A 462 26.69 27.90 1.38
N ASP A 463 26.33 27.38 2.55
CA ASP A 463 27.08 26.32 3.23
C ASP A 463 27.22 25.06 2.36
N HIS A 464 26.11 24.59 1.77
CA HIS A 464 26.15 23.46 0.84
C HIS A 464 26.96 23.74 -0.44
N TYR A 465 26.99 24.98 -0.92
CA TYR A 465 27.83 25.37 -2.05
C TYR A 465 29.32 25.33 -1.69
N GLU A 466 29.70 25.87 -0.54
CA GLU A 466 31.10 25.92 -0.08
C GLU A 466 31.68 24.52 0.14
N PHE A 467 30.87 23.57 0.65
CA PHE A 467 31.27 22.19 0.88
C PHE A 467 30.84 21.21 -0.22
N PHE A 468 30.38 21.69 -1.38
CA PHE A 468 29.65 20.90 -2.37
C PHE A 468 30.33 19.59 -2.79
N THR A 469 31.62 19.65 -3.11
CA THR A 469 32.38 18.46 -3.56
C THR A 469 32.50 17.42 -2.44
N GLY A 470 32.86 17.86 -1.23
CA GLY A 470 32.97 16.96 -0.08
C GLY A 470 31.62 16.33 0.29
N TYR A 471 30.56 17.14 0.26
CA TYR A 471 29.19 16.68 0.48
C TYR A 471 28.74 15.63 -0.55
N ASN A 472 28.96 15.88 -1.84
CA ASN A 472 28.57 14.93 -2.91
C ASN A 472 29.40 13.65 -2.92
N ARG A 473 30.68 13.71 -2.53
CA ARG A 473 31.53 12.52 -2.39
C ARG A 473 31.16 11.64 -1.19
N ALA A 474 30.42 12.20 -0.22
CA ALA A 474 30.05 11.51 1.01
C ALA A 474 28.55 11.57 1.32
N LEU A 475 27.67 11.62 0.30
CA LEU A 475 26.22 11.84 0.47
C LEU A 475 25.59 10.92 1.51
N TYR A 476 25.89 9.62 1.46
CA TYR A 476 25.34 8.64 2.39
C TYR A 476 25.74 8.88 3.86
N ARG A 477 26.86 9.56 4.12
CA ARG A 477 27.27 9.97 5.48
C ARG A 477 26.36 11.06 6.03
N HIS A 478 25.79 11.89 5.16
CA HIS A 478 24.94 13.02 5.52
C HIS A 478 23.45 12.67 5.56
N VAL A 479 23.06 11.46 5.13
CA VAL A 479 21.70 10.96 5.30
C VAL A 479 21.33 11.02 6.78
N GLU A 480 20.17 11.61 7.04
CA GLU A 480 19.61 11.77 8.36
C GLU A 480 19.13 10.40 8.90
N PRO A 481 19.37 10.06 10.18
CA PRO A 481 18.77 8.87 10.77
C PRO A 481 17.25 8.97 10.80
N ILE A 482 16.56 7.89 10.47
CA ILE A 482 15.10 7.86 10.47
C ILE A 482 14.58 7.82 11.91
N THR A 483 13.63 8.72 12.19
CA THR A 483 13.02 8.85 13.52
C THR A 483 11.63 8.22 13.53
N VAL A 484 11.46 7.18 14.36
CA VAL A 484 10.16 6.51 14.59
C VAL A 484 10.04 6.17 16.07
N ALA A 485 8.88 6.41 16.67
CA ALA A 485 8.62 6.16 18.09
C ALA A 485 7.20 5.59 18.31
N PRO A 486 6.99 4.29 18.03
CA PRO A 486 5.66 3.69 18.02
C PRO A 486 4.87 3.77 19.32
N PHE A 487 5.56 3.73 20.45
CA PHE A 487 4.96 3.85 21.77
C PHE A 487 5.15 5.24 22.37
N SER A 488 5.26 6.29 21.56
CA SER A 488 5.21 7.68 22.06
C SER A 488 3.82 8.01 22.61
N PRO A 489 3.67 8.97 23.55
CA PRO A 489 2.38 9.27 24.17
C PRO A 489 1.25 9.54 23.16
N ARG A 490 1.53 10.32 22.11
CA ARG A 490 0.55 10.61 21.05
C ARG A 490 0.19 9.39 20.19
N ALA A 491 1.16 8.50 19.93
CA ALA A 491 0.89 7.28 19.19
C ALA A 491 0.03 6.32 20.02
N ARG A 492 0.31 6.19 21.32
CA ARG A 492 -0.49 5.36 22.25
C ARG A 492 -1.92 5.87 22.39
N GLU A 493 -2.08 7.18 22.63
CA GLU A 493 -3.39 7.87 22.71
C GLU A 493 -4.27 7.58 21.47
N ARG A 494 -3.68 7.61 20.27
CA ARG A 494 -4.41 7.40 19.01
C ARG A 494 -4.57 5.93 18.59
N GLY A 495 -3.68 5.06 19.07
CA GLY A 495 -3.51 3.72 18.50
C GLY A 495 -3.92 2.56 19.39
N LEU A 496 -3.80 2.67 20.72
CA LEU A 496 -4.03 1.51 21.62
C LEU A 496 -5.47 1.00 21.56
N GLY A 497 -6.46 1.90 21.54
CA GLY A 497 -7.88 1.54 21.42
C GLY A 497 -8.20 0.78 20.12
N PRO A 498 -7.97 1.37 18.93
CA PRO A 498 -8.15 0.67 17.66
C PRO A 498 -7.34 -0.64 17.54
N LEU A 499 -6.14 -0.68 18.10
CA LEU A 499 -5.31 -1.89 18.12
C LEU A 499 -5.95 -3.02 18.92
N ALA A 500 -6.56 -2.72 20.08
CA ALA A 500 -7.34 -3.68 20.84
C ALA A 500 -8.55 -4.21 20.05
N VAL A 501 -9.23 -3.34 19.30
CA VAL A 501 -10.33 -3.73 18.40
C VAL A 501 -9.83 -4.69 17.31
N ILE A 502 -8.67 -4.44 16.71
CA ILE A 502 -8.05 -5.34 15.72
C ILE A 502 -7.81 -6.72 16.36
N LEU A 503 -7.14 -6.77 17.51
CA LEU A 503 -6.78 -8.04 18.14
C LEU A 503 -8.02 -8.88 18.50
N LEU A 504 -9.03 -8.26 19.15
CA LEU A 504 -10.27 -8.97 19.54
C LEU A 504 -11.11 -9.40 18.34
N ARG A 505 -11.10 -8.64 17.25
CA ARG A 505 -11.92 -8.97 16.07
C ARG A 505 -11.22 -9.93 15.11
N HIS A 506 -9.89 -10.07 15.14
CA HIS A 506 -9.13 -10.83 14.15
C HIS A 506 -8.48 -12.10 14.69
N ALA A 507 -8.02 -12.10 15.94
CA ALA A 507 -7.33 -13.25 16.50
C ALA A 507 -8.30 -14.41 16.75
N SER A 508 -7.82 -15.64 16.56
CA SER A 508 -8.48 -16.85 17.08
C SER A 508 -8.07 -17.12 18.53
N GLU A 509 -6.83 -16.74 18.87
CA GLU A 509 -6.22 -16.92 20.19
C GLU A 509 -5.29 -15.73 20.46
N LEU A 510 -5.29 -15.24 21.71
CA LEU A 510 -4.36 -14.23 22.20
C LEU A 510 -3.64 -14.78 23.43
N ASN A 511 -2.32 -14.99 23.32
CA ASN A 511 -1.50 -15.54 24.41
C ASN A 511 -2.10 -16.79 25.08
N ARG A 512 -2.52 -17.79 24.28
CA ARG A 512 -3.17 -19.03 24.74
C ARG A 512 -4.59 -18.88 25.27
N GLN A 513 -5.19 -17.69 25.15
CA GLN A 513 -6.59 -17.47 25.47
C GLN A 513 -7.41 -17.48 24.18
N PRO A 514 -8.41 -18.37 24.03
CA PRO A 514 -9.28 -18.35 22.86
C PRO A 514 -10.07 -17.04 22.83
N VAL A 515 -10.22 -16.47 21.64
CA VAL A 515 -10.98 -15.23 21.43
C VAL A 515 -12.39 -15.56 20.98
N SER A 516 -13.38 -14.98 21.64
CA SER A 516 -14.80 -15.19 21.39
C SER A 516 -15.17 -14.72 19.97
N PRO A 517 -15.91 -15.55 19.20
CA PRO A 517 -16.37 -15.19 17.88
C PRO A 517 -17.39 -14.04 17.90
N GLU A 518 -17.93 -13.65 19.05
CA GLU A 518 -18.89 -12.53 19.13
C GLU A 518 -18.22 -11.18 18.83
N TRP A 519 -16.93 -10.99 19.13
CA TRP A 519 -16.24 -9.72 18.89
C TRP A 519 -16.28 -9.28 17.43
N ARG A 520 -16.24 -10.22 16.48
CA ARG A 520 -16.22 -9.90 15.04
C ARG A 520 -17.58 -9.46 14.48
N VAL A 521 -18.68 -9.66 15.21
CA VAL A 521 -20.04 -9.50 14.70
C VAL A 521 -20.43 -8.02 14.59
N GLN A 522 -20.63 -7.59 13.36
CA GLN A 522 -21.32 -6.35 12.99
C GLN A 522 -21.93 -6.52 11.60
N GLN A 523 -23.25 -6.37 11.50
CA GLN A 523 -23.96 -6.44 10.23
C GLN A 523 -24.90 -5.25 10.09
N ARG A 524 -24.93 -4.67 8.88
CA ARG A 524 -25.92 -3.68 8.50
C ARG A 524 -27.16 -4.43 8.00
N LEU A 525 -28.29 -4.18 8.65
CA LEU A 525 -29.60 -4.76 8.36
C LEU A 525 -30.50 -3.66 7.77
N SER A 526 -31.66 -4.03 7.21
CA SER A 526 -32.59 -3.09 6.56
C SER A 526 -33.07 -1.97 7.51
N GLY A 527 -32.31 -0.89 7.62
CA GLY A 527 -32.58 0.28 8.49
C GLY A 527 -31.89 0.25 9.86
N ALA A 528 -31.26 -0.86 10.25
CA ALA A 528 -30.67 -1.07 11.57
C ALA A 528 -29.28 -1.74 11.49
N TYR A 529 -28.60 -1.85 12.62
CA TYR A 529 -27.39 -2.63 12.81
C TYR A 529 -27.63 -3.76 13.81
N PHE A 530 -26.84 -4.80 13.67
CA PHE A 530 -26.67 -5.81 14.70
C PHE A 530 -25.17 -5.94 14.98
N ALA A 531 -24.74 -5.46 16.14
CA ALA A 531 -23.35 -5.50 16.55
C ALA A 531 -23.20 -6.00 18.00
N HIS A 532 -22.10 -6.71 18.27
CA HIS A 532 -21.72 -7.11 19.61
C HIS A 532 -20.70 -6.16 20.25
N ALA A 533 -20.60 -4.91 19.79
CA ALA A 533 -19.71 -3.90 20.38
C ALA A 533 -19.94 -3.69 21.89
N ARG A 534 -21.17 -3.87 22.36
CA ARG A 534 -21.53 -3.81 23.79
C ARG A 534 -20.89 -4.91 24.66
N ARG A 535 -20.33 -5.96 24.06
CA ARG A 535 -19.73 -7.11 24.77
C ARG A 535 -18.66 -6.66 25.78
N MET A 536 -17.94 -5.58 25.49
CA MET A 536 -16.91 -5.04 26.38
C MET A 536 -17.44 -4.64 27.76
N GLY A 537 -18.72 -4.29 27.91
CA GLY A 537 -19.31 -3.97 29.23
C GLY A 537 -19.20 -5.14 30.21
N PRO A 538 -19.96 -6.24 30.00
CA PRO A 538 -19.94 -7.38 30.91
C PRO A 538 -18.66 -8.23 30.85
N HIS A 539 -17.90 -8.18 29.74
CA HIS A 539 -16.73 -9.06 29.50
C HIS A 539 -15.38 -8.35 29.62
N ARG A 540 -15.33 -7.15 30.24
CA ARG A 540 -14.08 -6.39 30.43
C ARG A 540 -12.98 -7.18 31.14
N HIS A 541 -13.35 -8.11 32.02
CA HIS A 541 -12.44 -8.90 32.85
C HIS A 541 -12.22 -10.32 32.31
N ASP A 542 -12.72 -10.63 31.12
CA ASP A 542 -12.48 -11.93 30.51
C ASP A 542 -10.98 -12.10 30.17
N PRO A 543 -10.44 -13.34 30.20
CA PRO A 543 -9.03 -13.61 29.94
C PRO A 543 -8.52 -13.05 28.60
N GLU A 544 -9.36 -13.10 27.55
CA GLU A 544 -9.08 -12.58 26.22
C GLU A 544 -8.90 -11.04 26.17
N VAL A 545 -9.50 -10.31 27.11
CA VAL A 545 -9.43 -8.84 27.19
C VAL A 545 -8.31 -8.41 28.13
N THR A 546 -8.22 -9.07 29.29
CA THR A 546 -7.23 -8.73 30.33
C THR A 546 -5.78 -8.97 29.90
N VAL A 547 -5.55 -9.83 28.90
CA VAL A 547 -4.21 -10.09 28.36
C VAL A 547 -3.71 -8.99 27.40
N LEU A 548 -4.60 -8.15 26.86
CA LEU A 548 -4.23 -7.14 25.87
C LEU A 548 -3.25 -6.08 26.43
N PRO A 549 -3.48 -5.47 27.61
CA PRO A 549 -2.52 -4.52 28.18
C PRO A 549 -1.12 -5.10 28.35
N ASP A 550 -1.01 -6.36 28.79
CA ASP A 550 0.27 -7.03 29.02
C ASP A 550 1.01 -7.32 27.71
N LEU A 551 0.28 -7.74 26.66
CA LEU A 551 0.85 -7.93 25.33
C LEU A 551 1.43 -6.63 24.77
N LEU A 552 0.69 -5.53 24.90
CA LEU A 552 1.11 -4.22 24.43
C LEU A 552 2.28 -3.65 25.24
N GLU A 553 2.29 -3.85 26.56
CA GLU A 553 3.41 -3.48 27.43
C GLU A 553 4.67 -4.31 27.13
N SER A 554 4.53 -5.61 26.88
CA SER A 554 5.65 -6.46 26.46
C SER A 554 6.28 -5.91 25.17
N ARG A 555 5.46 -5.58 24.17
CA ARG A 555 5.93 -4.97 22.91
C ARG A 555 6.59 -3.62 23.14
N ALA A 556 6.00 -2.79 24.00
CA ALA A 556 6.56 -1.50 24.37
C ALA A 556 7.92 -1.63 25.08
N GLY A 557 8.08 -2.63 25.95
CA GLY A 557 9.31 -2.93 26.66
C GLY A 557 10.47 -3.39 25.76
N GLN A 558 10.16 -3.96 24.59
CA GLN A 558 11.16 -4.39 23.61
C GLN A 558 11.78 -3.23 22.79
N GLN A 559 11.15 -2.06 22.84
CA GLN A 559 11.62 -0.86 22.16
C GLN A 559 13.06 -0.49 22.54
N PRO A 560 13.83 0.13 21.62
CA PRO A 560 15.17 0.65 21.89
C PRO A 560 15.20 1.60 23.09
N ALA A 561 16.30 1.65 23.83
CA ALA A 561 16.40 2.36 25.12
C ALA A 561 15.89 3.82 25.09
N GLY A 562 16.19 4.58 24.03
CA GLY A 562 15.75 5.97 23.89
C GLY A 562 14.29 6.17 23.41
N ARG A 563 13.58 5.08 23.11
CA ARG A 563 12.20 5.07 22.59
C ARG A 563 11.24 4.26 23.47
N ARG A 564 11.78 3.57 24.47
CA ARG A 564 11.03 2.74 25.40
C ARG A 564 10.22 3.63 26.36
N PRO A 565 8.91 3.44 26.47
CA PRO A 565 8.13 4.17 27.47
C PRO A 565 8.47 3.71 28.89
N PRO A 566 8.14 4.50 29.92
CA PRO A 566 8.25 4.04 31.30
C PRO A 566 7.41 2.78 31.52
N THR A 567 7.93 1.84 32.31
CA THR A 567 7.29 0.55 32.58
C THR A 567 5.91 0.75 33.18
N GLY A 568 4.94 -0.01 32.69
CA GLY A 568 3.55 -0.04 33.14
C GLY A 568 2.64 1.04 32.54
N VAL A 569 3.21 2.09 31.92
CA VAL A 569 2.41 3.18 31.34
C VAL A 569 1.60 2.70 30.15
N THR A 570 2.16 1.83 29.30
CA THR A 570 1.42 1.33 28.12
C THR A 570 0.29 0.41 28.56
N ALA A 571 0.55 -0.49 29.52
CA ALA A 571 -0.50 -1.32 30.12
C ALA A 571 -1.61 -0.49 30.75
N GLN A 572 -1.27 0.54 31.54
CA GLN A 572 -2.24 1.39 32.21
C GLN A 572 -3.11 2.16 31.21
N GLU A 573 -2.51 2.77 30.19
CA GLU A 573 -3.23 3.48 29.13
C GLU A 573 -4.11 2.52 28.32
N ALA A 574 -3.60 1.35 27.93
CA ALA A 574 -4.40 0.34 27.22
C ALA A 574 -5.59 -0.15 28.06
N ALA A 575 -5.39 -0.39 29.36
CA ALA A 575 -6.47 -0.75 30.27
C ALA A 575 -7.51 0.38 30.39
N SER A 576 -7.07 1.64 30.47
CA SER A 576 -7.96 2.80 30.50
C SER A 576 -8.80 2.95 29.23
N GLU A 577 -8.21 2.68 28.05
CA GLU A 577 -8.93 2.68 26.78
C GLU A 577 -9.97 1.54 26.71
N LEU A 578 -9.68 0.37 27.28
CA LEU A 578 -10.65 -0.72 27.41
C LEU A 578 -11.77 -0.39 28.41
N ASP A 579 -11.44 0.28 29.52
CA ASP A 579 -12.43 0.72 30.52
C ASP A 579 -13.37 1.78 29.94
N ARG A 580 -12.86 2.69 29.10
CA ARG A 580 -13.67 3.67 28.39
C ARG A 580 -14.68 3.00 27.46
N TRP A 581 -14.24 2.00 26.70
CA TRP A 581 -15.15 1.20 25.87
C TRP A 581 -16.17 0.44 26.74
N ALA A 582 -15.75 -0.19 27.83
CA ALA A 582 -16.66 -0.88 28.75
C ALA A 582 -17.72 0.05 29.37
N ALA A 583 -17.31 1.25 29.80
CA ALA A 583 -18.22 2.26 30.34
C ALA A 583 -19.25 2.69 29.30
N LEU A 584 -18.82 2.95 28.06
CA LEU A 584 -19.72 3.34 26.98
C LEU A 584 -20.69 2.21 26.59
N ALA A 585 -20.22 0.96 26.63
CA ALA A 585 -21.03 -0.23 26.40
C ALA A 585 -22.13 -0.41 27.47
N HIS A 586 -21.83 -0.13 28.74
CA HIS A 586 -22.85 -0.15 29.81
C HIS A 586 -23.90 0.93 29.66
N LEU A 587 -23.50 2.12 29.20
CA LEU A 587 -24.42 3.23 28.95
C LEU A 587 -25.35 2.99 27.75
N ASN A 588 -24.91 2.17 26.78
CA ASN A 588 -25.63 1.91 25.54
C ASN A 588 -25.83 0.39 25.32
N PRO A 589 -26.79 -0.24 26.01
CA PRO A 589 -26.98 -1.69 25.94
C PRO A 589 -27.63 -2.15 24.63
N ASP A 590 -28.16 -1.25 23.80
CA ASP A 590 -28.86 -1.57 22.56
C ASP A 590 -27.86 -1.88 21.41
N PRO A 591 -27.89 -3.11 20.83
CA PRO A 591 -26.98 -3.52 19.76
C PRO A 591 -27.19 -2.84 18.40
N ASP A 592 -28.31 -2.12 18.18
CA ASP A 592 -28.49 -1.27 16.99
C ASP A 592 -27.91 0.13 17.21
N ARG A 593 -27.92 0.63 18.45
CA ARG A 593 -27.52 1.99 18.80
C ARG A 593 -26.03 2.11 19.15
N PHE A 594 -25.39 1.03 19.60
CA PHE A 594 -23.96 0.97 19.88
C PHE A 594 -23.24 -0.05 19.00
N VAL A 595 -22.46 0.45 18.04
CA VAL A 595 -21.79 -0.35 16.99
C VAL A 595 -20.28 -0.12 17.02
N TYR A 596 -19.49 -0.94 16.32
CA TYR A 596 -18.04 -0.69 16.20
C TYR A 596 -17.76 0.55 15.37
N SER A 597 -18.46 0.72 14.25
CA SER A 597 -18.28 1.85 13.35
C SER A 597 -19.51 2.08 12.47
N GLU A 598 -19.89 3.33 12.22
CA GLU A 598 -20.93 3.70 11.26
C GLU A 598 -20.33 4.47 10.06
N PRO A 599 -20.34 3.90 8.84
CA PRO A 599 -19.94 4.66 7.65
C PRO A 599 -21.00 5.72 7.31
N ALA A 600 -20.75 6.96 7.73
CA ALA A 600 -21.61 8.12 7.53
C ALA A 600 -21.01 9.08 6.47
N VAL A 601 -21.03 8.67 5.20
CA VAL A 601 -20.44 9.50 4.10
C VAL A 601 -21.45 10.52 3.55
N LEU A 602 -22.72 10.12 3.41
CA LEU A 602 -23.76 10.91 2.73
C LEU A 602 -24.88 11.39 3.68
N ARG A 603 -24.81 11.00 4.96
CA ARG A 603 -25.80 11.33 6.00
C ARG A 603 -25.08 11.57 7.32
N PRO A 604 -25.63 12.39 8.24
CA PRO A 604 -25.07 12.52 9.57
C PRO A 604 -25.10 11.15 10.29
N PRO A 605 -24.10 10.85 11.14
CA PRO A 605 -24.12 9.66 11.97
C PRO A 605 -25.29 9.73 12.96
N GLU A 606 -25.83 8.56 13.34
CA GLU A 606 -27.02 8.43 14.19
C GLU A 606 -26.76 7.56 15.43
N ARG A 607 -25.60 6.90 15.51
CA ARG A 607 -25.27 5.84 16.48
C ARG A 607 -24.03 6.15 17.30
N HIS A 608 -23.97 5.58 18.49
CA HIS A 608 -22.78 5.57 19.31
C HIS A 608 -21.80 4.53 18.77
N VAL A 609 -20.50 4.84 18.78
CA VAL A 609 -19.50 4.00 18.10
C VAL A 609 -18.29 3.70 18.97
N VAL A 610 -17.65 2.57 18.72
CA VAL A 610 -16.33 2.26 19.30
C VAL A 610 -15.24 3.06 18.59
N LEU A 611 -15.25 3.04 17.26
CA LEU A 611 -14.32 3.74 16.38
C LEU A 611 -15.01 4.98 15.81
N GLY A 612 -14.75 6.13 16.40
CA GLY A 612 -15.40 7.39 16.05
C GLY A 612 -14.57 8.28 15.12
N ASP A 613 -15.26 9.25 14.53
CA ASP A 613 -14.69 10.30 13.68
C ASP A 613 -15.24 11.68 14.10
N ALA A 614 -14.70 12.74 13.50
CA ALA A 614 -15.09 14.11 13.82
C ALA A 614 -16.60 14.41 13.62
N GLN A 615 -17.29 13.64 12.77
CA GLN A 615 -18.73 13.83 12.53
C GLN A 615 -19.56 13.37 13.72
N HIS A 616 -19.20 12.25 14.36
CA HIS A 616 -19.89 11.72 15.53
C HIS A 616 -19.88 12.73 16.68
N ARG A 617 -18.72 13.37 16.91
CA ARG A 617 -18.58 14.43 17.91
C ARG A 617 -19.44 15.66 17.63
N THR A 618 -19.52 16.08 16.36
CA THR A 618 -20.32 17.23 15.95
C THR A 618 -21.82 16.98 16.15
N GLN A 619 -22.25 15.72 16.02
CA GLN A 619 -23.63 15.28 16.31
C GLN A 619 -23.90 15.00 17.79
N GLY A 620 -22.90 15.15 18.68
CA GLY A 620 -23.06 14.86 20.11
C GLY A 620 -23.21 13.36 20.42
N LEU A 621 -22.77 12.49 19.51
CA LEU A 621 -22.77 11.04 19.72
C LEU A 621 -21.50 10.62 20.45
N SER A 622 -21.67 9.81 21.50
CA SER A 622 -20.55 9.22 22.23
C SER A 622 -19.71 8.26 21.38
N GLU A 623 -18.40 8.39 21.52
CA GLU A 623 -17.37 7.57 20.86
C GLU A 623 -16.40 6.99 21.91
N ALA A 624 -15.99 5.72 21.79
CA ALA A 624 -14.99 5.16 22.69
C ALA A 624 -13.58 5.65 22.31
N TYR A 625 -13.23 5.52 21.03
CA TYR A 625 -11.94 5.94 20.48
C TYR A 625 -12.15 7.06 19.49
N GLU A 626 -11.72 8.25 19.91
CA GLU A 626 -11.83 9.48 19.14
C GLU A 626 -10.90 9.48 17.93
N ASN A 627 -11.44 9.84 16.75
CA ASN A 627 -10.66 9.99 15.51
C ASN A 627 -9.82 8.75 15.16
N ALA A 628 -10.43 7.56 15.25
CA ALA A 628 -9.77 6.33 14.84
C ALA A 628 -9.41 6.42 13.34
N PRO A 629 -8.12 6.36 12.96
CA PRO A 629 -7.70 6.60 11.59
C PRO A 629 -8.23 5.49 10.68
N GLN A 630 -8.76 5.83 9.51
CA GLN A 630 -9.12 4.84 8.49
C GLN A 630 -7.96 4.55 7.54
N SER A 631 -7.01 5.48 7.43
CA SER A 631 -5.71 5.32 6.77
C SER A 631 -4.63 5.92 7.67
N LEU A 632 -3.49 5.26 7.80
CA LEU A 632 -2.38 5.82 8.60
C LEU A 632 -1.81 7.13 8.02
N ARG A 633 -2.09 7.45 6.74
CA ARG A 633 -1.70 8.74 6.14
C ARG A 633 -2.51 9.92 6.68
N GLU A 634 -3.74 9.71 7.13
CA GLU A 634 -4.57 10.75 7.77
C GLU A 634 -3.90 11.29 9.04
N VAL A 635 -3.04 10.49 9.67
CA VAL A 635 -2.26 10.91 10.83
C VAL A 635 -1.22 11.95 10.46
N GLU A 636 -0.62 11.90 9.27
CA GLU A 636 0.33 12.94 8.83
C GLU A 636 -0.35 14.30 8.65
N GLU A 637 -1.55 14.32 8.06
CA GLU A 637 -2.32 15.55 7.84
C GLU A 637 -2.78 16.18 9.16
N THR A 638 -3.12 15.35 10.16
CA THR A 638 -3.63 15.79 11.46
C THR A 638 -2.54 16.00 12.53
N THR A 639 -1.29 15.64 12.25
CA THR A 639 -0.12 15.90 13.12
C THR A 639 0.77 17.02 12.60
N GLY A 640 0.35 17.72 11.54
CA GLY A 640 0.97 18.96 11.12
C GLY A 640 1.06 19.93 12.31
N PHE A 641 2.28 20.31 12.67
CA PHE A 641 2.53 21.33 13.67
C PHE A 641 1.69 22.57 13.31
N LYS A 642 0.82 23.00 14.23
CA LYS A 642 0.41 24.41 14.25
C LYS A 642 1.69 25.20 14.53
N SER A 643 2.30 25.70 13.46
CA SER A 643 3.39 26.67 13.51
C SER A 643 2.89 28.00 14.06
#